data_AF-A0A9E5WQ11-F1
#
_entry.id   AF-A0A9E5WQ11-F1
#
_cell.length_a   1.000
_cell.length_b   1.000
_cell.length_c   1.000
_cell.angle_alpha   90.00
_cell.angle_beta   90.00
_cell.angle_gamma   90.00
#
_symmetry.space_group_name_H-M   'P 1'
#
loop_
_entity.id
_entity.type
_entity.pdbx_description
1 polymer ?
#
loop_
_entity_poly.entity_id
_entity_poly.type
_entity_poly.pdbx_seq_one_letter_code
_entity_poly.pdbx_strand_id
1 'polypeptide(L)'
;MRTTWILASLLAFSGTFLTARETTASAAHEQVIDRFDYAGAASSRAAWESGKGTPPVTVVRDTGRNVLEFRAPFASVPELPRTILDRDVTLDLATAGQFLLEVWTDQPSAGARVTLYFRSGRGWYGCGASLSEEGWHTLRFPKARFGVEDSPTGWHKVDGIRISVWRGKAVDCRIRLRKLAAVWHDVALLVPSSEDAGSDSRRMVLRTAEEFQSLLSEMGVEADTLDDLAVARGALGRRPLVVIPYAPRIRSEAVRALRAFLDRGGKLFACYTLPVELQGPLGIARLRYYRPEQPGGLAEIRFDARDIAGLPKSVRQASWNINAPEVQGRGARVIGWWYDVRGRSTKRPALVVGPRGAFFSHIVLSDDREGKRQMLAAVLGHLAPTLWPQMAASSIRSIGRIGHLNGVSAVTQFVRASSSRHRAAAALQRGLQTEQRARQLLAGRQYPQAVQTARQARQHLMTAYLQAVPSRPVEGRAFWNHSGTGIYPGDWDRTARELAAAGINMVIPNLLWAGRAHYPSDVLPRSKTFQEYGDQIAQSIAACHKYGIEVHVWKVNHNLSGAPKEFVEQLRREGRLQVGRTGKTHNWLCPSHPKNFELERDSMLEVVRKYDVDGIHFDYIRYPNNDHCYCDGCRKRFEAETGTRVARWPDDCYDGPLHDRYRDWRCQQITRLVAAVSREAKKIRPGIKISAAVFGHYPQCRISVGQDWAAWIKAGYLDFVCPMDYTQSDADFRSLVENQIKIIAGRIPIYPGVGAFRLTPDRMIGQIVIARSLGADGFTIFNLEPNSAASLLSALKAGATRTKATPPHRR
;
A
#
# COMPACT_ATOMS: atom_id res chain seq x y z
N MET A 1 48.68 48.42 -47.40
CA MET A 1 48.58 47.05 -47.96
C MET A 1 47.57 46.29 -47.08
N ARG A 2 46.28 46.27 -47.46
CA ARG A 2 45.54 45.12 -48.08
C ARG A 2 45.44 43.91 -47.12
N THR A 3 44.31 43.31 -46.70
CA THR A 3 42.83 43.42 -46.86
C THR A 3 42.25 42.34 -45.90
N THR A 4 41.44 42.52 -44.84
CA THR A 4 40.00 42.83 -44.60
C THR A 4 38.92 41.78 -44.98
N TRP A 5 38.03 41.48 -43.99
CA TRP A 5 36.61 40.98 -44.02
C TRP A 5 36.36 39.45 -44.08
N ILE A 6 35.53 38.76 -43.26
CA ILE A 6 34.24 39.06 -42.57
C ILE A 6 33.94 38.09 -41.38
N LEU A 7 33.31 38.64 -40.34
CA LEU A 7 32.54 38.00 -39.25
C LEU A 7 31.14 37.53 -39.71
N ALA A 8 30.65 36.36 -39.28
CA ALA A 8 29.24 35.89 -39.13
C ALA A 8 29.24 34.36 -39.32
N SER A 9 28.67 33.45 -38.52
CA SER A 9 27.44 33.43 -37.72
C SER A 9 27.52 32.21 -36.79
N LEU A 10 27.47 32.37 -35.46
CA LEU A 10 27.22 31.27 -34.51
C LEU A 10 26.67 31.84 -33.19
N LEU A 11 25.63 32.67 -33.30
CA LEU A 11 24.81 33.18 -32.20
C LEU A 11 23.38 33.34 -32.75
N ALA A 12 22.52 32.36 -32.48
CA ALA A 12 21.05 32.43 -32.43
C ALA A 12 20.43 31.08 -32.81
N PHE A 13 20.32 30.17 -31.85
CA PHE A 13 19.10 29.39 -31.71
C PHE A 13 18.85 29.23 -30.21
N SER A 14 18.30 30.28 -29.65
CA SER A 14 17.53 30.25 -28.41
C SER A 14 16.37 29.28 -28.61
N GLY A 15 16.66 28.00 -28.40
CA GLY A 15 15.65 26.95 -28.31
C GLY A 15 14.84 27.20 -27.06
N THR A 16 13.66 27.78 -27.27
CA THR A 16 12.57 27.90 -26.32
C THR A 16 12.45 26.60 -25.53
N PHE A 17 12.89 26.60 -24.27
CA PHE A 17 12.53 25.57 -23.29
C PHE A 17 11.04 25.74 -23.00
N LEU A 18 10.20 25.30 -23.93
CA LEU A 18 8.84 24.90 -23.60
C LEU A 18 8.99 23.68 -22.69
N THR A 19 8.93 23.93 -21.39
CA THR A 19 8.53 22.93 -20.40
C THR A 19 7.06 22.57 -20.67
N ALA A 20 6.80 21.92 -21.79
CA ALA A 20 5.60 21.11 -21.95
C ALA A 20 5.80 19.91 -21.03
N ARG A 21 5.35 20.04 -19.78
CA ARG A 21 4.83 18.87 -19.08
C ARG A 21 3.71 18.35 -19.98
N GLU A 22 4.03 17.40 -20.85
CA GLU A 22 3.02 16.59 -21.53
C GLU A 22 2.29 15.78 -20.46
N THR A 23 1.31 16.42 -19.82
CA THR A 23 0.19 15.72 -19.19
C THR A 23 -0.59 15.06 -20.31
N THR A 24 -0.19 13.87 -20.74
CA THR A 24 -1.07 13.03 -21.54
C THR A 24 -2.22 12.62 -20.64
N ALA A 25 -3.36 13.26 -20.90
CA ALA A 25 -4.65 12.99 -20.30
C ALA A 25 -4.92 11.47 -20.30
N SER A 26 -5.34 10.97 -19.13
CA SER A 26 -6.29 9.85 -19.07
C SER A 26 -7.43 10.16 -20.05
N ALA A 27 -8.13 9.14 -20.58
CA ALA A 27 -9.40 9.32 -21.30
C ALA A 27 -10.49 9.86 -20.33
N ALA A 28 -10.22 11.06 -19.84
CA ALA A 28 -10.93 11.82 -18.85
C ALA A 28 -11.63 12.92 -19.62
N HIS A 29 -12.95 12.85 -19.63
CA HIS A 29 -13.79 13.89 -20.18
C HIS A 29 -13.89 14.99 -19.13
N GLU A 30 -13.84 16.24 -19.59
CA GLU A 30 -13.88 17.41 -18.72
C GLU A 30 -15.04 18.31 -19.11
N GLN A 31 -15.85 18.70 -18.13
CA GLN A 31 -16.77 19.82 -18.22
C GLN A 31 -16.23 20.94 -17.33
N VAL A 32 -15.74 22.00 -17.96
CA VAL A 32 -15.32 23.20 -17.23
C VAL A 32 -16.56 23.88 -16.66
N ILE A 33 -16.64 23.95 -15.34
CA ILE A 33 -17.72 24.62 -14.61
C ILE A 33 -17.43 26.13 -14.55
N ASP A 34 -16.18 26.49 -14.26
CA ASP A 34 -15.74 27.88 -14.26
C ASP A 34 -14.26 27.98 -14.63
N ARG A 35 -13.93 28.98 -15.47
CA ARG A 35 -12.54 29.33 -15.82
C ARG A 35 -11.95 30.37 -14.89
N PHE A 36 -12.75 31.02 -14.06
CA PHE A 36 -12.37 32.15 -13.22
C PHE A 36 -11.68 33.29 -13.99
N ASP A 37 -11.97 33.38 -15.29
CA ASP A 37 -11.40 34.36 -16.22
C ASP A 37 -12.46 35.43 -16.48
N TYR A 38 -12.45 36.45 -15.63
CA TYR A 38 -13.39 37.56 -15.65
C TYR A 38 -12.71 38.82 -16.17
N ALA A 39 -13.45 39.70 -16.85
CA ALA A 39 -12.90 40.93 -17.40
C ALA A 39 -12.48 41.93 -16.30
N GLY A 40 -13.13 41.87 -15.13
CA GLY A 40 -12.80 42.72 -13.99
C GLY A 40 -13.67 42.44 -12.76
N ALA A 41 -13.42 43.18 -11.68
CA ALA A 41 -14.01 42.93 -10.36
C ALA A 41 -15.56 42.96 -10.35
N ALA A 42 -16.19 43.81 -11.16
CA ALA A 42 -17.66 43.85 -11.26
C ALA A 42 -18.22 42.52 -11.80
N SER A 43 -17.68 42.04 -12.92
CA SER A 43 -18.10 40.78 -13.54
C SER A 43 -17.83 39.55 -12.66
N SER A 44 -16.73 39.55 -11.89
CA SER A 44 -16.46 38.47 -10.95
C SER A 44 -17.40 38.47 -9.75
N ARG A 45 -17.77 39.65 -9.23
CA ARG A 45 -18.71 39.78 -8.09
C ARG A 45 -20.16 39.51 -8.48
N ALA A 46 -20.52 39.74 -9.74
CA ALA A 46 -21.80 39.32 -10.27
C ALA A 46 -21.92 37.79 -10.40
N ALA A 47 -20.78 37.09 -10.55
CA ALA A 47 -20.74 35.64 -10.67
C ALA A 47 -20.51 34.92 -9.33
N TRP A 48 -19.72 35.50 -8.43
CA TRP A 48 -19.36 34.92 -7.14
C TRP A 48 -19.63 35.90 -6.00
N GLU A 49 -20.58 35.53 -5.15
CA GLU A 49 -20.95 36.28 -3.95
C GLU A 49 -20.04 35.89 -2.78
N SER A 50 -19.55 36.89 -2.05
CA SER A 50 -18.74 36.65 -0.85
C SER A 50 -19.64 36.58 0.38
N GLY A 51 -19.59 35.46 1.10
CA GLY A 51 -20.39 35.24 2.30
C GLY A 51 -19.94 36.10 3.48
N LYS A 52 -20.67 36.01 4.60
CA LYS A 52 -20.44 36.83 5.81
C LYS A 52 -18.97 36.83 6.24
N GLY A 53 -18.38 38.02 6.34
CA GLY A 53 -16.99 38.24 6.77
C GLY A 53 -15.92 37.88 5.73
N THR A 54 -16.31 37.42 4.54
CA THR A 54 -15.37 37.15 3.44
C THR A 54 -15.15 38.44 2.63
N PRO A 55 -13.89 38.91 2.48
CA PRO A 55 -13.58 40.03 1.61
C PRO A 55 -14.04 39.79 0.16
N PRO A 56 -14.49 40.83 -0.55
CA PRO A 56 -15.02 40.69 -1.89
C PRO A 56 -13.95 40.18 -2.87
N VAL A 57 -14.38 39.34 -3.81
CA VAL A 57 -13.52 38.87 -4.89
C VAL A 57 -13.05 40.02 -5.79
N THR A 58 -11.87 39.84 -6.35
CA THR A 58 -11.22 40.71 -7.33
C THR A 58 -10.65 39.87 -8.47
N VAL A 59 -10.10 40.53 -9.47
CA VAL A 59 -9.45 39.87 -10.61
C VAL A 59 -8.02 40.36 -10.68
N VAL A 60 -7.08 39.44 -10.82
CA VAL A 60 -5.65 39.74 -11.00
C VAL A 60 -5.12 39.01 -12.22
N ARG A 61 -4.03 39.53 -12.80
CA ARG A 61 -3.36 38.90 -13.93
C ARG A 61 -2.27 37.95 -13.42
N ASP A 62 -2.36 36.68 -13.79
CA ASP A 62 -1.42 35.62 -13.41
C ASP A 62 -1.04 34.83 -14.66
N THR A 63 0.25 34.68 -14.93
CA THR A 63 0.79 33.93 -16.10
C THR A 63 0.13 34.27 -17.45
N GLY A 64 -0.21 35.55 -17.64
CA GLY A 64 -0.76 36.08 -18.90
C GLY A 64 -2.28 36.06 -19.01
N ARG A 65 -3.01 35.47 -18.06
CA ARG A 65 -4.50 35.41 -18.02
C ARG A 65 -5.07 36.03 -16.74
N ASN A 66 -6.36 36.33 -16.75
CA ASN A 66 -7.05 36.75 -15.54
C ASN A 66 -7.42 35.54 -14.67
N VAL A 67 -7.33 35.72 -13.35
CA VAL A 67 -7.74 34.76 -12.33
C VAL A 67 -8.52 35.48 -11.22
N LEU A 68 -9.41 34.75 -10.55
CA LEU A 68 -10.17 35.26 -9.41
C LEU A 68 -9.29 35.26 -8.16
N GLU A 69 -9.20 36.37 -7.43
CA GLU A 69 -8.46 36.48 -6.16
C GLU A 69 -9.36 37.00 -5.04
N PHE A 70 -9.21 36.44 -3.83
CA PHE A 70 -9.78 37.00 -2.60
C PHE A 70 -8.82 36.82 -1.43
N ARG A 71 -9.02 37.62 -0.37
CA ARG A 71 -8.25 37.53 0.87
C ARG A 71 -8.95 36.64 1.90
N ALA A 72 -8.17 35.89 2.66
CA ALA A 72 -8.63 35.16 3.84
C ALA A 72 -7.96 35.77 5.09
N PRO A 73 -8.65 36.68 5.81
CA PRO A 73 -8.04 37.49 6.86
C PRO A 73 -8.07 36.79 8.23
N PHE A 74 -7.49 35.59 8.36
CA PHE A 74 -7.59 34.79 9.60
C PHE A 74 -6.77 35.29 10.80
N ALA A 75 -5.81 36.18 10.58
CA ALA A 75 -5.13 36.92 11.64
C ALA A 75 -5.87 38.23 11.94
N SER A 76 -6.25 38.97 10.90
CA SER A 76 -6.90 40.27 11.03
C SER A 76 -8.36 40.19 11.50
N VAL A 77 -9.02 39.05 11.31
CA VAL A 77 -10.42 38.79 11.73
C VAL A 77 -10.45 37.44 12.48
N PRO A 78 -10.03 37.40 13.76
CA PRO A 78 -9.85 36.17 14.52
C PRO A 78 -11.13 35.35 14.73
N GLU A 79 -12.30 35.97 14.63
CA GLU A 79 -13.61 35.35 14.75
C GLU A 79 -14.09 34.69 13.46
N LEU A 80 -13.44 34.94 12.32
CA LEU A 80 -13.81 34.37 11.03
C LEU A 80 -13.36 32.90 10.94
N PRO A 81 -14.27 31.92 10.95
CA PRO A 81 -13.88 30.51 10.94
C PRO A 81 -13.46 30.01 9.55
N ARG A 82 -13.97 30.66 8.49
CA ARG A 82 -13.71 30.33 7.09
C ARG A 82 -14.11 31.49 6.19
N THR A 83 -13.50 31.58 5.01
CA THR A 83 -14.07 32.37 3.91
C THR A 83 -15.07 31.53 3.12
N ILE A 84 -16.02 32.19 2.45
CA ILE A 84 -17.10 31.57 1.68
C ILE A 84 -17.29 32.35 0.38
N LEU A 85 -17.20 31.64 -0.74
CA LEU A 85 -17.65 32.12 -2.04
C LEU A 85 -18.81 31.27 -2.52
N ASP A 86 -19.94 31.90 -2.83
CA ASP A 86 -21.15 31.27 -3.31
C ASP A 86 -21.43 31.67 -4.75
N ARG A 87 -22.02 30.75 -5.51
CA ARG A 87 -22.48 31.00 -6.88
C ARG A 87 -23.72 30.19 -7.17
N ASP A 88 -24.75 30.85 -7.68
CA ASP A 88 -25.91 30.16 -8.25
C ASP A 88 -25.57 29.64 -9.65
N VAL A 89 -26.03 28.42 -9.94
CA VAL A 89 -25.77 27.72 -11.21
C VAL A 89 -26.98 26.91 -11.65
N THR A 90 -26.93 26.37 -12.86
CA THR A 90 -27.83 25.30 -13.30
C THR A 90 -26.98 24.24 -13.98
N LEU A 91 -26.65 23.17 -13.24
CA LEU A 91 -25.73 22.13 -13.71
C LEU A 91 -26.32 20.72 -13.52
N ASP A 92 -26.13 19.88 -14.54
CA ASP A 92 -26.21 18.43 -14.40
C ASP A 92 -24.78 17.89 -14.19
N LEU A 93 -24.50 17.42 -12.98
CA LEU A 93 -23.24 16.80 -12.56
C LEU A 93 -23.44 15.31 -12.23
N ALA A 94 -24.51 14.68 -12.71
CA ALA A 94 -24.82 13.28 -12.44
C ALA A 94 -23.71 12.35 -12.91
N THR A 95 -23.13 12.64 -14.06
CA THR A 95 -22.08 11.83 -14.71
C THR A 95 -20.68 12.09 -14.18
N ALA A 96 -20.44 13.18 -13.45
CA ALA A 96 -19.13 13.48 -12.89
C ALA A 96 -18.64 12.34 -11.97
N GLY A 97 -17.37 11.96 -12.07
CA GLY A 97 -16.70 11.05 -11.15
C GLY A 97 -15.83 11.75 -10.11
N GLN A 98 -15.29 12.91 -10.46
CA GLN A 98 -14.51 13.77 -9.58
C GLN A 98 -14.66 15.24 -9.99
N PHE A 99 -14.21 16.14 -9.12
CA PHE A 99 -14.08 17.56 -9.40
C PHE A 99 -12.64 18.02 -9.20
N LEU A 100 -12.18 18.92 -10.05
CA LEU A 100 -10.85 19.53 -9.99
C LEU A 100 -10.99 21.02 -9.67
N LEU A 101 -10.28 21.50 -8.66
CA LEU A 101 -10.15 22.92 -8.37
C LEU A 101 -8.67 23.32 -8.42
N GLU A 102 -8.34 24.21 -9.35
CA GLU A 102 -7.01 24.83 -9.40
C GLU A 102 -6.99 26.06 -8.51
N VAL A 103 -6.16 26.01 -7.48
CA VAL A 103 -6.08 27.00 -6.41
C VAL A 103 -4.62 27.36 -6.13
N TRP A 104 -4.38 28.62 -5.82
CA TRP A 104 -3.08 29.13 -5.39
C TRP A 104 -3.19 29.78 -4.02
N THR A 105 -2.15 29.67 -3.21
CA THR A 105 -2.00 30.41 -1.96
C THR A 105 -0.55 30.80 -1.71
N ASP A 106 -0.34 31.95 -1.05
CA ASP A 106 0.96 32.39 -0.53
C ASP A 106 1.25 31.86 0.89
N GLN A 107 0.27 31.29 1.58
CA GLN A 107 0.41 30.82 2.96
C GLN A 107 -0.40 29.54 3.18
N PRO A 108 0.12 28.35 2.82
CA PRO A 108 -0.63 27.08 2.97
C PRO A 108 -1.06 26.79 4.42
N SER A 109 -0.29 27.27 5.41
CA SER A 109 -0.62 27.07 6.82
C SER A 109 -1.80 27.91 7.33
N ALA A 110 -2.16 29.00 6.62
CA ALA A 110 -3.30 29.86 6.94
C ALA A 110 -4.64 29.20 6.60
N GLY A 111 -4.69 28.44 5.50
CA GLY A 111 -5.89 27.80 4.95
C GLY A 111 -5.72 26.30 4.77
N ALA A 112 -5.57 25.55 5.86
CA ALA A 112 -5.17 24.13 5.83
C ALA A 112 -6.17 23.21 5.10
N ARG A 113 -7.39 23.68 4.83
CA ARG A 113 -8.44 22.91 4.16
C ARG A 113 -9.36 23.79 3.32
N VAL A 114 -9.58 23.37 2.08
CA VAL A 114 -10.61 23.90 1.17
C VAL A 114 -11.75 22.90 1.08
N THR A 115 -12.99 23.35 1.27
CA THR A 115 -14.19 22.52 1.06
C THR A 115 -14.94 23.03 -0.16
N LEU A 116 -15.23 22.12 -1.09
CA LEU A 116 -16.10 22.35 -2.23
C LEU A 116 -17.49 21.80 -1.89
N TYR A 117 -18.53 22.62 -2.08
CA TYR A 117 -19.91 22.18 -1.95
C TYR A 117 -20.73 22.42 -3.23
N PHE A 118 -21.74 21.57 -3.39
CA PHE A 118 -22.76 21.70 -4.42
C PHE A 118 -24.15 21.65 -3.78
N ARG A 119 -24.94 22.71 -3.95
CA ARG A 119 -26.35 22.76 -3.53
C ARG A 119 -27.21 22.08 -4.58
N SER A 120 -28.19 21.32 -4.12
CA SER A 120 -29.19 20.68 -4.99
C SER A 120 -30.53 20.70 -4.28
N GLY A 121 -31.39 21.67 -4.61
CA GLY A 121 -32.65 21.87 -3.93
C GLY A 121 -32.44 22.19 -2.45
N ARG A 122 -32.98 21.33 -1.57
CA ARG A 122 -32.97 21.53 -0.11
C ARG A 122 -31.75 20.93 0.62
N GLY A 123 -30.70 20.55 -0.09
CA GLY A 123 -29.51 19.99 0.56
C GLY A 123 -28.23 20.23 -0.21
N TRP A 124 -27.14 19.80 0.39
CA TRP A 124 -25.79 20.04 -0.10
C TRP A 124 -24.97 18.76 -0.15
N TYR A 125 -24.03 18.73 -1.09
CA TYR A 125 -22.93 17.78 -1.11
C TYR A 125 -21.66 18.54 -0.72
N GLY A 126 -20.88 18.05 0.25
CA GLY A 126 -19.63 18.71 0.70
C GLY A 126 -18.42 17.78 0.73
N CYS A 127 -17.26 18.23 0.22
CA CYS A 127 -16.00 17.48 0.28
C CYS A 127 -14.79 18.39 0.52
N GLY A 128 -13.90 17.99 1.44
CA GLY A 128 -12.70 18.74 1.81
C GLY A 128 -11.42 18.20 1.17
N ALA A 129 -10.48 19.09 0.86
CA ALA A 129 -9.11 18.80 0.45
C ALA A 129 -8.13 19.77 1.13
N SER A 130 -6.88 19.35 1.36
CA SER A 130 -5.88 20.16 2.07
C SER A 130 -4.94 20.90 1.12
N LEU A 131 -4.54 22.11 1.54
CA LEU A 131 -3.44 22.87 0.95
C LEU A 131 -2.20 22.64 1.82
N SER A 132 -1.07 22.30 1.20
CA SER A 132 0.15 21.91 1.93
C SER A 132 1.42 22.60 1.44
N GLU A 133 1.40 23.22 0.27
CA GLU A 133 2.55 23.95 -0.26
C GLU A 133 2.10 25.34 -0.75
N GLU A 134 3.08 26.22 -0.92
CA GLU A 134 2.89 27.54 -1.52
C GLU A 134 2.84 27.40 -3.04
N GLY A 135 1.99 28.18 -3.71
CA GLY A 135 1.89 28.17 -5.16
C GLY A 135 0.61 27.51 -5.68
N TRP A 136 0.62 27.18 -6.98
CA TRP A 136 -0.53 26.61 -7.70
C TRP A 136 -0.64 25.10 -7.45
N HIS A 137 -1.83 24.66 -7.05
CA HIS A 137 -2.19 23.26 -6.84
C HIS A 137 -3.49 22.91 -7.58
N THR A 138 -3.61 21.64 -7.98
CA THR A 138 -4.89 21.07 -8.42
C THR A 138 -5.43 20.19 -7.30
N LEU A 139 -6.42 20.69 -6.57
CA LEU A 139 -7.16 19.90 -5.59
C LEU A 139 -8.13 18.97 -6.32
N ARG A 140 -8.19 17.72 -5.87
CA ARG A 140 -9.05 16.67 -6.44
C ARG A 140 -10.09 16.25 -5.41
N PHE A 141 -11.35 16.28 -5.82
CA PHE A 141 -12.49 15.90 -4.99
C PHE A 141 -13.23 14.73 -5.64
N PRO A 142 -12.90 13.46 -5.29
CA PRO A 142 -13.67 12.31 -5.75
C PRO A 142 -15.13 12.43 -5.33
N LYS A 143 -16.08 12.27 -6.26
CA LYS A 143 -17.51 12.42 -5.97
C LYS A 143 -17.98 11.48 -4.86
N ALA A 144 -17.43 10.28 -4.80
CA ALA A 144 -17.70 9.29 -3.75
C ALA A 144 -17.29 9.73 -2.32
N ARG A 145 -16.51 10.81 -2.18
CA ARG A 145 -16.12 11.38 -0.87
C ARG A 145 -16.97 12.57 -0.43
N PHE A 146 -17.97 12.97 -1.22
CA PHE A 146 -18.88 14.03 -0.81
C PHE A 146 -19.85 13.50 0.24
N GLY A 147 -19.86 14.12 1.41
CA GLY A 147 -20.91 13.92 2.41
C GLY A 147 -22.20 14.59 1.96
N VAL A 148 -23.33 14.05 2.43
CA VAL A 148 -24.66 14.64 2.21
C VAL A 148 -25.05 15.43 3.45
N GLU A 149 -25.46 16.67 3.23
CA GLU A 149 -26.07 17.55 4.23
C GLU A 149 -27.53 17.81 3.80
N ASP A 150 -28.46 17.66 4.74
CA ASP A 150 -29.91 17.72 4.52
C ASP A 150 -30.41 16.72 3.46
N SER A 151 -31.24 17.17 2.52
CA SER A 151 -31.95 16.31 1.56
C SER A 151 -31.78 16.84 0.12
N PRO A 152 -30.61 16.65 -0.50
CA PRO A 152 -30.36 17.13 -1.84
C PRO A 152 -31.22 16.39 -2.87
N THR A 153 -31.73 17.12 -3.87
CA THR A 153 -32.57 16.54 -4.94
C THR A 153 -31.78 15.55 -5.80
N GLY A 154 -30.51 15.82 -6.06
CA GLY A 154 -29.63 14.92 -6.79
C GLY A 154 -28.61 15.67 -7.65
N TRP A 155 -27.52 14.99 -7.99
CA TRP A 155 -26.46 15.55 -8.83
C TRP A 155 -26.91 16.00 -10.24
N HIS A 156 -28.07 15.55 -10.71
CA HIS A 156 -28.67 15.97 -11.98
C HIS A 156 -29.28 17.39 -11.94
N LYS A 157 -29.40 17.97 -10.75
CA LYS A 157 -30.00 19.29 -10.53
C LYS A 157 -29.21 20.04 -9.46
N VAL A 158 -28.00 20.45 -9.80
CA VAL A 158 -27.17 21.30 -8.94
C VAL A 158 -27.48 22.76 -9.26
N ASP A 159 -27.90 23.49 -8.23
CA ASP A 159 -28.36 24.88 -8.35
C ASP A 159 -27.49 25.89 -7.58
N GLY A 160 -26.43 25.43 -6.92
CA GLY A 160 -25.48 26.30 -6.23
C GLY A 160 -24.12 25.65 -6.04
N ILE A 161 -23.08 26.46 -5.94
CA ILE A 161 -21.71 26.06 -5.64
C ILE A 161 -21.22 26.91 -4.46
N ARG A 162 -20.53 26.27 -3.51
CA ARG A 162 -19.81 26.97 -2.45
C ARG A 162 -18.36 26.54 -2.40
N ILE A 163 -17.45 27.49 -2.35
CA ILE A 163 -16.03 27.24 -2.06
C ILE A 163 -15.73 27.86 -0.72
N SER A 164 -15.25 27.05 0.22
CA SER A 164 -14.88 27.52 1.56
C SER A 164 -13.41 27.24 1.86
N VAL A 165 -12.68 28.24 2.33
CA VAL A 165 -11.32 28.06 2.85
C VAL A 165 -11.39 28.15 4.36
N TRP A 166 -11.04 27.07 5.05
CA TRP A 166 -11.12 26.98 6.51
C TRP A 166 -9.85 27.49 7.16
N ARG A 167 -10.02 28.18 8.30
CA ARG A 167 -8.92 28.66 9.12
C ARG A 167 -8.02 27.53 9.58
N GLY A 168 -6.72 27.67 9.32
CA GLY A 168 -5.63 26.90 9.91
C GLY A 168 -4.96 27.70 11.02
N LYS A 169 -3.74 28.20 10.77
CA LYS A 169 -3.05 29.13 11.67
C LYS A 169 -3.63 30.54 11.56
N ALA A 170 -3.45 31.35 12.59
CA ALA A 170 -3.83 32.76 12.61
C ALA A 170 -2.86 33.60 11.76
N VAL A 171 -2.95 33.44 10.44
CA VAL A 171 -2.16 34.15 9.42
C VAL A 171 -3.10 34.56 8.30
N ASP A 172 -2.99 35.80 7.81
CA ASP A 172 -3.74 36.25 6.64
C ASP A 172 -3.14 35.66 5.36
N CYS A 173 -3.98 35.30 4.38
CA CYS A 173 -3.49 34.82 3.09
C CYS A 173 -4.31 35.30 1.90
N ARG A 174 -3.72 35.18 0.71
CA ARG A 174 -4.43 35.32 -0.57
C ARG A 174 -4.72 33.95 -1.15
N ILE A 175 -5.87 33.86 -1.77
CA ILE A 175 -6.32 32.69 -2.50
C ILE A 175 -6.64 33.10 -3.93
N ARG A 176 -6.09 32.39 -4.92
CA ARG A 176 -6.46 32.56 -6.32
C ARG A 176 -7.09 31.29 -6.87
N LEU A 177 -8.08 31.42 -7.75
CA LEU A 177 -8.76 30.32 -8.42
C LEU A 177 -8.63 30.46 -9.94
N ARG A 178 -8.32 29.35 -10.63
CA ARG A 178 -8.04 29.35 -12.09
C ARG A 178 -8.88 28.38 -12.91
N LYS A 179 -9.37 27.29 -12.30
CA LYS A 179 -10.29 26.37 -12.98
C LYS A 179 -11.07 25.56 -11.95
N LEU A 180 -12.39 25.45 -12.16
CA LEU A 180 -13.24 24.44 -11.53
C LEU A 180 -13.82 23.57 -12.64
N ALA A 181 -13.65 22.26 -12.56
CA ALA A 181 -14.14 21.34 -13.58
C ALA A 181 -14.69 20.05 -12.97
N ALA A 182 -15.74 19.53 -13.60
CA ALA A 182 -16.20 18.16 -13.40
C ALA A 182 -15.48 17.23 -14.39
N VAL A 183 -15.01 16.09 -13.89
CA VAL A 183 -14.26 15.11 -14.68
C VAL A 183 -14.86 13.73 -14.51
N TRP A 184 -14.91 12.97 -15.59
CA TRP A 184 -15.29 11.56 -15.59
C TRP A 184 -14.45 10.74 -16.56
N HIS A 185 -14.34 9.45 -16.30
CA HIS A 185 -13.55 8.51 -17.07
C HIS A 185 -14.42 7.53 -17.84
N ASP A 186 -13.86 6.94 -18.90
CA ASP A 186 -14.52 5.92 -19.72
C ASP A 186 -14.93 4.65 -18.95
N VAL A 187 -14.30 4.39 -17.79
CA VAL A 187 -14.57 3.21 -16.96
C VAL A 187 -15.27 3.63 -15.68
N ALA A 188 -16.39 2.98 -15.37
CA ALA A 188 -17.03 3.06 -14.05
C ALA A 188 -16.80 1.78 -13.26
N LEU A 189 -16.39 1.91 -12.01
CA LEU A 189 -16.28 0.83 -11.03
C LEU A 189 -17.53 0.83 -10.15
N LEU A 190 -18.39 -0.18 -10.29
CA LEU A 190 -19.61 -0.27 -9.48
C LEU A 190 -19.30 -0.90 -8.12
N VAL A 191 -19.71 -0.21 -7.06
CA VAL A 191 -19.70 -0.70 -5.68
C VAL A 191 -21.12 -0.66 -5.09
N PRO A 192 -21.51 -1.60 -4.23
CA PRO A 192 -22.76 -1.50 -3.47
C PRO A 192 -22.78 -0.26 -2.56
N SER A 193 -23.94 0.36 -2.38
CA SER A 193 -24.13 1.44 -1.40
C SER A 193 -24.02 0.95 0.05
N SER A 194 -23.77 1.89 0.96
CA SER A 194 -23.31 1.62 2.32
C SER A 194 -24.36 1.02 3.28
N GLU A 195 -25.62 0.92 2.90
CA GLU A 195 -26.72 0.70 3.84
C GLU A 195 -27.08 -0.79 4.04
N ASP A 196 -26.67 -1.68 3.12
CA ASP A 196 -27.31 -3.01 2.99
C ASP A 196 -26.40 -4.24 3.24
N ALA A 197 -25.20 -4.05 3.80
CA ALA A 197 -24.23 -5.14 4.01
C ALA A 197 -23.71 -5.22 5.46
N GLY A 198 -23.74 -6.43 6.05
CA GLY A 198 -23.03 -6.73 7.29
C GLY A 198 -21.52 -6.40 7.20
N SER A 199 -20.91 -6.07 8.35
CA SER A 199 -19.56 -5.49 8.44
C SER A 199 -18.47 -6.26 7.70
N ASP A 200 -18.49 -7.60 7.74
CA ASP A 200 -17.49 -8.45 7.11
C ASP A 200 -17.65 -8.52 5.57
N SER A 201 -18.88 -8.59 5.07
CA SER A 201 -19.17 -8.58 3.63
C SER A 201 -18.75 -7.24 3.00
N ARG A 202 -19.01 -6.14 3.71
CA ARG A 202 -18.60 -4.80 3.29
C ARG A 202 -17.07 -4.67 3.16
N ARG A 203 -16.31 -5.20 4.12
CA ARG A 203 -14.85 -5.14 4.09
C ARG A 203 -14.28 -5.85 2.86
N MET A 204 -14.86 -7.00 2.49
CA MET A 204 -14.44 -7.75 1.31
C MET A 204 -14.77 -7.01 0.00
N VAL A 205 -15.96 -6.40 -0.10
CA VAL A 205 -16.36 -5.56 -1.24
C VAL A 205 -15.38 -4.41 -1.45
N LEU A 206 -15.11 -3.62 -0.41
CA LEU A 206 -14.20 -2.47 -0.50
C LEU A 206 -12.78 -2.90 -0.87
N ARG A 207 -12.24 -3.94 -0.21
CA ARG A 207 -10.92 -4.48 -0.54
C ARG A 207 -10.83 -4.92 -1.99
N THR A 208 -11.85 -5.59 -2.51
CA THR A 208 -11.87 -6.07 -3.90
C THR A 208 -11.93 -4.91 -4.89
N ALA A 209 -12.72 -3.88 -4.59
CA ALA A 209 -12.80 -2.67 -5.40
C ALA A 209 -11.46 -1.90 -5.41
N GLU A 210 -10.82 -1.73 -4.25
CA GLU A 210 -9.50 -1.10 -4.13
C GLU A 210 -8.42 -1.85 -4.91
N GLU A 211 -8.39 -3.18 -4.81
CA GLU A 211 -7.45 -4.02 -5.54
C GLU A 211 -7.65 -3.90 -7.06
N PHE A 212 -8.92 -3.91 -7.51
CA PHE A 212 -9.23 -3.75 -8.93
C PHE A 212 -8.89 -2.35 -9.45
N GLN A 213 -9.20 -1.31 -8.67
CA GLN A 213 -8.82 0.07 -8.99
C GLN A 213 -7.30 0.20 -9.12
N SER A 214 -6.55 -0.43 -8.22
CA SER A 214 -5.10 -0.45 -8.25
C SER A 214 -4.56 -1.08 -9.54
N LEU A 215 -5.13 -2.20 -9.99
CA LEU A 215 -4.80 -2.82 -11.27
C LEU A 215 -5.12 -1.90 -12.47
N LEU A 216 -6.27 -1.21 -12.45
CA LEU A 216 -6.64 -0.24 -13.49
C LEU A 216 -5.64 0.92 -13.58
N SER A 217 -5.33 1.55 -12.44
CA SER A 217 -4.37 2.66 -12.39
C SER A 217 -2.96 2.24 -12.84
N GLU A 218 -2.52 1.01 -12.52
CA GLU A 218 -1.25 0.46 -13.03
C GLU A 218 -1.24 0.25 -14.55
N MET A 219 -2.41 0.03 -15.16
CA MET A 219 -2.58 0.02 -16.61
C MET A 219 -2.70 1.43 -17.18
N GLY A 220 -2.72 2.48 -16.35
CA GLY A 220 -3.02 3.85 -16.78
C GLY A 220 -4.48 4.06 -17.18
N VAL A 221 -5.38 3.23 -16.67
CA VAL A 221 -6.82 3.38 -16.81
C VAL A 221 -7.34 3.94 -15.51
N GLU A 222 -7.81 5.17 -15.53
CA GLU A 222 -8.55 5.73 -14.39
C GLU A 222 -10.02 5.31 -14.49
N ALA A 223 -10.66 5.12 -13.33
CA ALA A 223 -12.04 4.71 -13.24
C ALA A 223 -12.78 5.49 -12.15
N ASP A 224 -14.05 5.79 -12.41
CA ASP A 224 -14.92 6.45 -11.46
C ASP A 224 -15.62 5.41 -10.59
N THR A 225 -15.43 5.48 -9.27
CA THR A 225 -16.20 4.62 -8.35
C THR A 225 -17.61 5.17 -8.21
N LEU A 226 -18.60 4.38 -8.62
CA LEU A 226 -20.02 4.71 -8.56
C LEU A 226 -20.75 3.70 -7.68
N ASP A 227 -21.55 4.19 -6.74
CA ASP A 227 -22.46 3.31 -6.00
C ASP A 227 -23.72 2.97 -6.83
N ASP A 228 -24.45 1.94 -6.40
CA ASP A 228 -25.64 1.48 -7.11
C ASP A 228 -26.79 2.53 -7.11
N LEU A 229 -26.88 3.40 -6.11
CA LEU A 229 -27.83 4.52 -6.09
C LEU A 229 -27.49 5.57 -7.15
N ALA A 230 -26.22 5.92 -7.30
CA ALA A 230 -25.74 6.84 -8.33
C ALA A 230 -25.99 6.25 -9.72
N VAL A 231 -25.73 4.95 -9.91
CA VAL A 231 -26.02 4.23 -11.15
C VAL A 231 -27.52 4.28 -11.49
N ALA A 232 -28.39 4.00 -10.52
CA ALA A 232 -29.84 4.10 -10.68
C ALA A 232 -30.30 5.50 -11.09
N ARG A 233 -29.59 6.55 -10.65
CA ARG A 233 -29.86 7.96 -10.94
C ARG A 233 -29.13 8.48 -12.18
N GLY A 234 -28.63 7.60 -13.05
CA GLY A 234 -28.07 7.97 -14.36
C GLY A 234 -26.58 8.29 -14.39
N ALA A 235 -25.82 8.04 -13.32
CA ALA A 235 -24.39 8.38 -13.24
C ALA A 235 -23.52 7.71 -14.31
N LEU A 236 -23.97 6.62 -14.94
CA LEU A 236 -23.25 5.93 -16.01
C LEU A 236 -23.00 6.81 -17.24
N GLY A 237 -23.95 7.69 -17.60
CA GLY A 237 -23.85 8.53 -18.79
C GLY A 237 -23.55 7.74 -20.07
N ARG A 238 -22.58 8.24 -20.85
CA ARG A 238 -22.11 7.68 -22.14
C ARG A 238 -20.83 6.84 -22.01
N ARG A 239 -20.46 6.39 -20.81
CA ARG A 239 -19.26 5.57 -20.62
C ARG A 239 -19.33 4.31 -21.49
N PRO A 240 -18.21 3.85 -22.08
CA PRO A 240 -18.21 2.59 -22.82
C PRO A 240 -18.25 1.35 -21.91
N LEU A 241 -17.75 1.44 -20.65
CA LEU A 241 -17.50 0.27 -19.84
C LEU A 241 -17.86 0.45 -18.36
N VAL A 242 -18.57 -0.55 -17.82
CA VAL A 242 -18.79 -0.73 -16.38
C VAL A 242 -18.06 -1.99 -15.93
N VAL A 243 -17.37 -1.90 -14.80
CA VAL A 243 -16.73 -3.01 -14.12
C VAL A 243 -17.43 -3.24 -12.79
N ILE A 244 -17.81 -4.49 -12.50
CA ILE A 244 -18.33 -4.94 -11.21
C ILE A 244 -17.29 -5.89 -10.58
N PRO A 245 -16.37 -5.40 -9.73
CA PRO A 245 -15.31 -6.22 -9.12
C PRO A 245 -15.86 -7.26 -8.14
N TYR A 246 -16.84 -6.85 -7.34
CA TYR A 246 -17.64 -7.73 -6.49
C TYR A 246 -18.82 -6.94 -5.93
N ALA A 247 -20.04 -7.31 -6.33
CA ALA A 247 -21.27 -6.73 -5.82
C ALA A 247 -22.29 -7.86 -5.59
N PRO A 248 -22.34 -8.44 -4.37
CA PRO A 248 -23.22 -9.57 -4.08
C PRO A 248 -24.70 -9.17 -4.10
N ARG A 249 -25.00 -7.89 -3.88
CA ARG A 249 -26.33 -7.30 -3.99
C ARG A 249 -26.23 -6.00 -4.77
N ILE A 250 -27.14 -5.80 -5.70
CA ILE A 250 -27.30 -4.57 -6.50
C ILE A 250 -28.79 -4.25 -6.49
N ARG A 251 -29.16 -3.02 -6.17
CA ARG A 251 -30.57 -2.57 -6.17
C ARG A 251 -31.23 -2.76 -7.54
N SER A 252 -32.52 -3.11 -7.54
CA SER A 252 -33.29 -3.39 -8.76
C SER A 252 -33.29 -2.21 -9.74
N GLU A 253 -33.33 -0.97 -9.24
CA GLU A 253 -33.23 0.26 -10.02
C GLU A 253 -31.90 0.34 -10.77
N ALA A 254 -30.81 -0.02 -10.09
CA ALA A 254 -29.48 -0.03 -10.66
C ALA A 254 -29.32 -1.17 -11.68
N VAL A 255 -29.92 -2.33 -11.44
CA VAL A 255 -29.98 -3.44 -12.41
C VAL A 255 -30.72 -3.00 -13.68
N ARG A 256 -31.85 -2.29 -13.56
CA ARG A 256 -32.56 -1.70 -14.71
C ARG A 256 -31.69 -0.70 -15.47
N ALA A 257 -30.98 0.18 -14.76
CA ALA A 257 -30.06 1.15 -15.36
C ALA A 257 -28.89 0.47 -16.09
N LEU A 258 -28.32 -0.60 -15.52
CA LEU A 258 -27.27 -1.43 -16.16
C LEU A 258 -27.80 -2.14 -17.41
N ARG A 259 -29.04 -2.62 -17.39
CA ARG A 259 -29.66 -3.23 -18.58
C ARG A 259 -29.85 -2.22 -19.70
N ALA A 260 -30.42 -1.05 -19.39
CA ALA A 260 -30.52 0.06 -20.34
C ALA A 260 -29.15 0.54 -20.86
N PHE A 261 -28.11 0.43 -20.03
CA PHE A 261 -26.73 0.70 -20.43
C PHE A 261 -26.18 -0.30 -21.45
N LEU A 262 -26.43 -1.59 -21.26
CA LEU A 262 -26.08 -2.63 -22.24
C LEU A 262 -26.87 -2.48 -23.54
N ASP A 263 -28.14 -2.12 -23.47
CA ASP A 263 -29.02 -1.98 -24.64
C ASP A 263 -28.59 -0.81 -25.54
N ARG A 264 -28.02 0.26 -24.98
CA ARG A 264 -27.41 1.37 -25.76
C ARG A 264 -25.96 1.14 -26.17
N GLY A 265 -25.45 -0.09 -26.05
CA GLY A 265 -24.12 -0.48 -26.53
C GLY A 265 -22.99 -0.45 -25.51
N GLY A 266 -23.25 -0.04 -24.26
CA GLY A 266 -22.29 -0.12 -23.16
C GLY A 266 -21.88 -1.58 -22.87
N LYS A 267 -20.69 -1.76 -22.30
CA LYS A 267 -20.13 -3.09 -21.99
C LYS A 267 -20.00 -3.32 -20.49
N LEU A 268 -20.17 -4.55 -20.06
CA LEU A 268 -20.04 -4.94 -18.65
C LEU A 268 -18.91 -5.96 -18.45
N PHE A 269 -18.02 -5.73 -17.49
CA PHE A 269 -17.11 -6.75 -16.97
C PHE A 269 -17.50 -7.06 -15.51
N ALA A 270 -18.04 -8.24 -15.25
CA ALA A 270 -18.49 -8.62 -13.90
C ALA A 270 -17.69 -9.81 -13.34
N CYS A 271 -17.48 -9.79 -12.02
CA CYS A 271 -16.72 -10.82 -11.31
C CYS A 271 -17.58 -11.49 -10.23
N TYR A 272 -17.49 -12.82 -10.16
CA TYR A 272 -18.08 -13.72 -9.16
C TYR A 272 -19.62 -13.71 -9.07
N THR A 273 -20.27 -12.56 -8.98
CA THR A 273 -21.73 -12.43 -8.89
C THR A 273 -22.29 -11.63 -10.07
N LEU A 274 -23.48 -11.98 -10.53
CA LEU A 274 -24.20 -11.28 -11.59
C LEU A 274 -25.72 -11.43 -11.41
N PRO A 275 -26.49 -10.33 -11.29
CA PRO A 275 -27.95 -10.37 -11.27
C PRO A 275 -28.53 -11.15 -12.45
N VAL A 276 -29.59 -11.92 -12.21
CA VAL A 276 -30.18 -12.85 -13.20
C VAL A 276 -30.59 -12.10 -14.48
N GLU A 277 -31.08 -10.86 -14.33
CA GLU A 277 -31.52 -9.98 -15.41
C GLU A 277 -30.37 -9.54 -16.34
N LEU A 278 -29.12 -9.63 -15.87
CA LEU A 278 -27.92 -9.30 -16.64
C LEU A 278 -27.21 -10.54 -17.21
N GLN A 279 -27.54 -11.76 -16.74
CA GLN A 279 -26.91 -13.01 -17.23
C GLN A 279 -27.22 -13.24 -18.72
N GLY A 280 -28.50 -13.20 -19.10
CA GLY A 280 -28.92 -13.37 -20.50
C GLY A 280 -28.29 -12.37 -21.48
N PRO A 281 -28.27 -11.05 -21.19
CA PRO A 281 -27.52 -10.06 -21.97
C PRO A 281 -26.02 -10.37 -22.14
N LEU A 282 -25.38 -11.00 -21.16
CA LEU A 282 -23.97 -11.42 -21.25
C LEU A 282 -23.79 -12.81 -21.89
N GLY A 283 -24.86 -13.45 -22.35
CA GLY A 283 -24.83 -14.78 -22.97
C GLY A 283 -24.65 -15.93 -21.96
N ILE A 284 -24.98 -15.70 -20.70
CA ILE A 284 -24.91 -16.67 -19.60
C ILE A 284 -26.32 -17.17 -19.32
N ALA A 285 -26.53 -18.49 -19.37
CA ALA A 285 -27.80 -19.13 -19.04
C ALA A 285 -28.05 -19.13 -17.53
N ARG A 286 -27.02 -19.54 -16.77
CA ARG A 286 -27.02 -19.55 -15.30
C ARG A 286 -25.60 -19.62 -14.75
N LEU A 287 -25.46 -19.26 -13.47
CA LEU A 287 -24.24 -19.45 -12.68
C LEU A 287 -24.39 -20.65 -11.76
N ARG A 288 -23.36 -21.51 -11.67
CA ARG A 288 -23.32 -22.66 -10.76
C ARG A 288 -22.19 -22.51 -9.75
N TYR A 289 -22.55 -22.49 -8.46
CA TYR A 289 -21.57 -22.47 -7.38
C TYR A 289 -20.73 -23.76 -7.38
N TYR A 290 -19.43 -23.63 -7.20
CA TYR A 290 -18.53 -24.76 -7.04
C TYR A 290 -17.42 -24.43 -6.03
N ARG A 291 -17.13 -25.40 -5.16
CA ARG A 291 -16.03 -25.36 -4.20
C ARG A 291 -15.25 -26.68 -4.30
N PRO A 292 -13.93 -26.65 -4.52
CA PRO A 292 -13.10 -27.85 -4.46
C PRO A 292 -13.10 -28.47 -3.06
N GLU A 293 -12.99 -29.79 -2.98
CA GLU A 293 -12.88 -30.53 -1.71
C GLU A 293 -11.54 -30.28 -1.01
N GLN A 294 -10.47 -30.07 -1.79
CA GLN A 294 -9.12 -29.84 -1.30
C GLN A 294 -8.54 -28.51 -1.82
N PRO A 295 -7.67 -27.83 -1.06
CA PRO A 295 -6.95 -26.65 -1.54
C PRO A 295 -6.18 -26.94 -2.84
N GLY A 296 -6.08 -25.94 -3.72
CA GLY A 296 -5.38 -26.07 -5.00
C GLY A 296 -6.20 -26.70 -6.13
N GLY A 297 -7.48 -27.01 -5.92
CA GLY A 297 -8.38 -27.46 -6.98
C GLY A 297 -8.69 -26.41 -8.06
N LEU A 298 -8.43 -25.13 -7.78
CA LEU A 298 -8.51 -24.00 -8.71
C LEU A 298 -7.26 -23.15 -8.51
N ALA A 299 -6.24 -23.33 -9.34
CA ALA A 299 -4.92 -22.74 -9.13
C ALA A 299 -4.41 -21.93 -10.34
N GLU A 300 -4.87 -22.27 -11.54
CA GLU A 300 -4.45 -21.63 -12.78
C GLU A 300 -5.65 -21.48 -13.74
N ILE A 301 -5.65 -20.39 -14.50
CA ILE A 301 -6.58 -20.19 -15.61
C ILE A 301 -5.76 -20.22 -16.89
N ARG A 302 -6.13 -21.07 -17.84
CA ARG A 302 -5.52 -21.12 -19.17
C ARG A 302 -6.49 -20.59 -20.20
N PHE A 303 -6.00 -19.76 -21.11
CA PHE A 303 -6.82 -19.09 -22.11
C PHE A 303 -6.68 -19.72 -23.48
N ASP A 304 -7.80 -19.78 -24.20
CA ASP A 304 -7.89 -20.24 -25.58
C ASP A 304 -8.69 -19.24 -26.43
N ALA A 305 -8.08 -18.08 -26.66
CA ALA A 305 -8.66 -16.97 -27.43
C ALA A 305 -7.56 -16.14 -28.10
N ARG A 306 -7.12 -16.60 -29.28
CA ARG A 306 -6.04 -15.94 -30.04
C ARG A 306 -6.49 -14.63 -30.71
N ASP A 307 -7.79 -14.47 -30.90
CA ASP A 307 -8.46 -13.27 -31.42
C ASP A 307 -8.49 -12.11 -30.42
N ILE A 308 -8.30 -12.38 -29.12
CA ILE A 308 -8.21 -11.33 -28.09
C ILE A 308 -6.76 -10.89 -27.99
N ALA A 309 -6.46 -9.77 -28.64
CA ALA A 309 -5.12 -9.22 -28.71
C ALA A 309 -4.51 -8.99 -27.32
N GLY A 310 -3.29 -9.52 -27.12
CA GLY A 310 -2.53 -9.33 -25.88
C GLY A 310 -2.93 -10.26 -24.71
N LEU A 311 -3.90 -11.17 -24.89
CA LEU A 311 -4.30 -12.10 -23.83
C LEU A 311 -3.13 -13.06 -23.46
N PRO A 312 -2.82 -13.27 -22.17
CA PRO A 312 -1.79 -14.23 -21.77
C PRO A 312 -2.22 -15.68 -22.06
N LYS A 313 -1.25 -16.60 -22.16
CA LYS A 313 -1.54 -18.04 -22.27
C LYS A 313 -2.21 -18.59 -21.00
N SER A 314 -1.74 -18.15 -19.85
CA SER A 314 -2.32 -18.48 -18.55
C SER A 314 -2.03 -17.42 -17.51
N VAL A 315 -2.78 -17.46 -16.41
CA VAL A 315 -2.55 -16.68 -15.19
C VAL A 315 -2.78 -17.59 -13.98
N ARG A 316 -1.99 -17.41 -12.91
CA ARG A 316 -2.31 -18.10 -11.65
C ARG A 316 -3.52 -17.43 -10.99
N GLN A 317 -4.33 -18.26 -10.33
CA GLN A 317 -5.33 -17.81 -9.38
C GLN A 317 -5.71 -18.95 -8.43
N ALA A 318 -5.32 -18.82 -7.16
CA ALA A 318 -5.61 -19.74 -6.08
C ALA A 318 -7.02 -19.50 -5.49
N SER A 319 -8.05 -19.73 -6.31
CA SER A 319 -9.45 -19.58 -5.89
C SER A 319 -9.90 -20.70 -4.97
N TRP A 320 -10.67 -20.37 -3.93
CA TRP A 320 -11.27 -21.35 -3.02
C TRP A 320 -12.70 -21.75 -3.41
N ASN A 321 -13.36 -20.97 -4.26
CA ASN A 321 -14.65 -21.27 -4.86
C ASN A 321 -14.84 -20.46 -6.15
N ILE A 322 -15.89 -20.76 -6.92
CA ILE A 322 -16.30 -20.02 -8.12
C ILE A 322 -17.81 -20.06 -8.28
N ASN A 323 -18.33 -19.12 -9.07
CA ASN A 323 -19.62 -19.23 -9.73
C ASN A 323 -19.36 -19.48 -11.22
N ALA A 324 -19.35 -20.74 -11.63
CA ALA A 324 -19.05 -21.15 -12.99
C ALA A 324 -20.22 -20.81 -13.94
N PRO A 325 -19.99 -20.06 -15.03
CA PRO A 325 -21.04 -19.73 -15.99
C PRO A 325 -21.34 -20.88 -16.95
N GLU A 326 -22.62 -21.13 -17.21
CA GLU A 326 -23.08 -21.90 -18.37
C GLU A 326 -23.43 -20.94 -19.51
N VAL A 327 -22.82 -21.14 -20.68
CA VAL A 327 -23.00 -20.25 -21.85
C VAL A 327 -24.19 -20.73 -22.70
N GLN A 328 -25.03 -19.81 -23.17
CA GLN A 328 -26.27 -20.13 -23.90
C GLN A 328 -26.21 -19.89 -25.43
N GLY A 329 -25.02 -19.68 -26.01
CA GLY A 329 -24.91 -19.05 -27.33
C GLY A 329 -25.30 -17.56 -27.27
N ARG A 330 -25.41 -16.87 -28.41
CA ARG A 330 -25.44 -15.38 -28.58
C ARG A 330 -24.07 -14.71 -28.70
N GLY A 331 -23.10 -15.41 -29.29
CA GLY A 331 -21.74 -14.90 -29.52
C GLY A 331 -20.87 -14.83 -28.25
N ALA A 332 -21.41 -15.17 -27.08
CA ALA A 332 -20.62 -15.41 -25.89
C ALA A 332 -19.92 -16.76 -25.97
N ARG A 333 -18.67 -16.83 -25.48
CA ARG A 333 -17.88 -18.06 -25.42
C ARG A 333 -16.97 -18.06 -24.20
N VAL A 334 -16.62 -19.27 -23.75
CA VAL A 334 -15.60 -19.46 -22.71
C VAL A 334 -14.23 -19.22 -23.35
N ILE A 335 -13.46 -18.28 -22.80
CA ILE A 335 -12.11 -17.97 -23.25
C ILE A 335 -11.04 -18.45 -22.28
N GLY A 336 -11.42 -18.78 -21.04
CA GLY A 336 -10.50 -19.24 -20.00
C GLY A 336 -11.09 -20.41 -19.22
N TRP A 337 -10.25 -21.38 -18.87
CA TRP A 337 -10.63 -22.61 -18.17
C TRP A 337 -9.78 -22.83 -16.92
N TRP A 338 -10.39 -23.35 -15.86
CA TRP A 338 -9.75 -23.64 -14.59
C TRP A 338 -8.92 -24.93 -14.62
N TYR A 339 -7.72 -24.86 -14.06
CA TYR A 339 -6.80 -25.99 -13.84
C TYR A 339 -6.40 -26.07 -12.36
N ASP A 340 -6.19 -27.30 -11.88
CA ASP A 340 -5.71 -27.56 -10.53
C ASP A 340 -4.19 -27.31 -10.40
N VAL A 341 -3.66 -27.38 -9.18
CA VAL A 341 -2.23 -27.16 -8.88
C VAL A 341 -1.32 -28.20 -9.54
N ARG A 342 -1.86 -29.34 -9.99
CA ARG A 342 -1.14 -30.38 -10.74
C ARG A 342 -1.24 -30.16 -12.26
N GLY A 343 -1.88 -29.07 -12.70
CA GLY A 343 -2.06 -28.72 -14.10
C GLY A 343 -3.13 -29.55 -14.82
N ARG A 344 -4.03 -30.22 -14.09
CA ARG A 344 -5.16 -30.98 -14.66
C ARG A 344 -6.37 -30.07 -14.87
N SER A 345 -7.04 -30.20 -16.01
CA SER A 345 -8.25 -29.42 -16.30
C SER A 345 -9.38 -29.82 -15.36
N THR A 346 -10.04 -28.83 -14.78
CA THR A 346 -11.25 -29.01 -13.97
C THR A 346 -12.53 -29.02 -14.82
N LYS A 347 -12.41 -28.79 -16.14
CA LYS A 347 -13.50 -28.59 -17.10
C LYS A 347 -14.47 -27.46 -16.73
N ARG A 348 -14.08 -26.55 -15.84
CA ARG A 348 -14.93 -25.44 -15.38
C ARG A 348 -14.56 -24.13 -16.09
N PRO A 349 -15.55 -23.41 -16.65
CA PRO A 349 -15.31 -22.10 -17.24
C PRO A 349 -14.82 -21.09 -16.21
N ALA A 350 -13.73 -20.40 -16.53
CA ALA A 350 -13.16 -19.35 -15.69
C ALA A 350 -13.59 -17.95 -16.14
N LEU A 351 -13.52 -17.68 -17.45
CA LEU A 351 -13.79 -16.38 -18.04
C LEU A 351 -14.59 -16.55 -19.33
N VAL A 352 -15.71 -15.84 -19.42
CA VAL A 352 -16.58 -15.76 -20.60
C VAL A 352 -16.48 -14.37 -21.19
N VAL A 353 -16.42 -14.27 -22.52
CA VAL A 353 -16.50 -13.01 -23.26
C VAL A 353 -17.58 -13.14 -24.32
N GLY A 354 -18.37 -12.07 -24.49
CA GLY A 354 -19.39 -11.95 -25.53
C GLY A 354 -19.58 -10.49 -25.97
N PRO A 355 -20.51 -10.22 -26.91
CA PRO A 355 -20.64 -8.91 -27.54
C PRO A 355 -20.98 -7.77 -26.59
N ARG A 356 -21.64 -8.05 -25.46
CA ARG A 356 -22.09 -7.06 -24.47
C ARG A 356 -21.22 -7.01 -23.22
N GLY A 357 -20.21 -7.87 -23.09
CA GLY A 357 -19.42 -7.91 -21.87
C GLY A 357 -18.62 -9.18 -21.65
N ALA A 358 -18.06 -9.29 -20.45
CA ALA A 358 -17.34 -10.45 -19.97
C ALA A 358 -17.72 -10.77 -18.52
N PHE A 359 -17.58 -12.03 -18.15
CA PHE A 359 -17.83 -12.50 -16.80
C PHE A 359 -16.70 -13.40 -16.32
N PHE A 360 -16.09 -13.01 -15.20
CA PHE A 360 -15.08 -13.78 -14.51
C PHE A 360 -15.71 -14.53 -13.33
N SER A 361 -15.54 -15.85 -13.28
CA SER A 361 -16.22 -16.74 -12.33
C SER A 361 -15.82 -16.56 -10.85
N HIS A 362 -14.84 -15.71 -10.54
CA HIS A 362 -14.40 -15.36 -9.20
C HIS A 362 -14.02 -13.88 -9.11
N ILE A 363 -13.68 -13.40 -7.92
CA ILE A 363 -12.99 -12.12 -7.75
C ILE A 363 -11.54 -12.23 -8.27
N VAL A 364 -10.97 -11.12 -8.70
CA VAL A 364 -9.56 -11.03 -9.10
C VAL A 364 -8.68 -11.01 -7.84
N LEU A 365 -7.74 -11.96 -7.76
CA LEU A 365 -6.77 -12.05 -6.67
C LEU A 365 -5.40 -11.47 -7.10
N SER A 366 -4.54 -11.18 -6.13
CA SER A 366 -3.23 -10.53 -6.32
C SER A 366 -2.05 -11.51 -6.46
N ASP A 367 -2.32 -12.82 -6.50
CA ASP A 367 -1.34 -13.91 -6.52
C ASP A 367 -0.58 -14.10 -7.85
N ASP A 368 -1.02 -13.39 -8.91
CA ASP A 368 -0.30 -13.20 -10.17
C ASP A 368 -0.55 -11.81 -10.75
N ARG A 369 -0.17 -10.78 -9.98
CA ARG A 369 -0.50 -9.38 -10.31
C ARG A 369 -0.19 -8.98 -11.76
N GLU A 370 0.99 -9.34 -12.28
CA GLU A 370 1.39 -8.98 -13.64
C GLU A 370 0.61 -9.76 -14.71
N GLY A 371 0.36 -11.06 -14.48
CA GLY A 371 -0.51 -11.86 -15.33
C GLY A 371 -1.95 -11.32 -15.36
N LYS A 372 -2.50 -10.95 -14.19
CA LYS A 372 -3.82 -10.35 -14.04
C LYS A 372 -3.92 -8.98 -14.73
N ARG A 373 -2.90 -8.14 -14.60
CA ARG A 373 -2.83 -6.85 -15.31
C ARG A 373 -2.88 -7.06 -16.83
N GLN A 374 -2.13 -8.03 -17.37
CA GLN A 374 -2.19 -8.34 -18.80
C GLN A 374 -3.56 -8.91 -19.23
N MET A 375 -4.11 -9.84 -18.45
CA MET A 375 -5.44 -10.41 -18.70
C MET A 375 -6.51 -9.31 -18.75
N LEU A 376 -6.51 -8.41 -17.77
CA LEU A 376 -7.46 -7.29 -17.72
C LEU A 376 -7.23 -6.31 -18.88
N ALA A 377 -5.98 -5.92 -19.19
CA ALA A 377 -5.70 -5.05 -20.33
C ALA A 377 -6.26 -5.63 -21.65
N ALA A 378 -6.06 -6.92 -21.89
CA ALA A 378 -6.56 -7.61 -23.08
C ALA A 378 -8.09 -7.67 -23.13
N VAL A 379 -8.74 -8.05 -22.03
CA VAL A 379 -10.21 -8.20 -21.99
C VAL A 379 -10.89 -6.83 -22.02
N LEU A 380 -10.45 -5.87 -21.21
CA LEU A 380 -11.04 -4.53 -21.17
C LEU A 380 -10.76 -3.78 -22.47
N GLY A 381 -9.58 -3.94 -23.07
CA GLY A 381 -9.26 -3.38 -24.39
C GLY A 381 -10.04 -4.05 -25.53
N HIS A 382 -10.43 -5.32 -25.40
CA HIS A 382 -11.34 -5.98 -26.34
C HIS A 382 -12.77 -5.44 -26.20
N LEU A 383 -13.24 -5.21 -24.97
CA LEU A 383 -14.58 -4.66 -24.72
C LEU A 383 -14.69 -3.17 -25.09
N ALA A 384 -13.67 -2.37 -24.76
CA ALA A 384 -13.61 -0.94 -25.00
C ALA A 384 -12.26 -0.56 -25.65
N PRO A 385 -12.15 -0.65 -26.98
CA PRO A 385 -10.90 -0.35 -27.70
C PRO A 385 -10.35 1.06 -27.49
N THR A 386 -11.17 2.02 -27.06
CA THR A 386 -10.75 3.38 -26.70
C THR A 386 -9.77 3.42 -25.53
N LEU A 387 -9.69 2.36 -24.73
CA LEU A 387 -8.75 2.25 -23.61
C LEU A 387 -7.31 1.92 -24.07
N TRP A 388 -7.12 1.39 -25.27
CA TRP A 388 -5.81 0.93 -25.75
C TRP A 388 -4.73 2.02 -25.81
N PRO A 389 -4.97 3.23 -26.34
CA PRO A 389 -3.96 4.29 -26.40
C PRO A 389 -3.37 4.64 -25.03
N GLN A 390 -4.23 4.83 -24.02
CA GLN A 390 -3.77 5.16 -22.66
C GLN A 390 -3.03 4.00 -22.00
N MET A 391 -3.50 2.76 -22.21
CA MET A 391 -2.83 1.56 -21.69
C MET A 391 -1.45 1.37 -22.31
N ALA A 392 -1.31 1.58 -23.61
CA ALA A 392 -0.04 1.52 -24.31
C ALA A 392 0.92 2.63 -23.85
N ALA A 393 0.45 3.88 -23.78
CA ALA A 393 1.26 4.99 -23.30
C ALA A 393 1.75 4.78 -21.86
N SER A 394 0.88 4.30 -20.97
CA SER A 394 1.24 3.97 -19.58
C SER A 394 2.24 2.82 -19.50
N SER A 395 2.06 1.78 -20.32
CA SER A 395 2.98 0.66 -20.40
C SER A 395 4.38 1.09 -20.85
N ILE A 396 4.49 1.99 -21.84
CA ILE A 396 5.78 2.55 -22.28
C ILE A 396 6.43 3.38 -21.17
N ARG A 397 5.69 4.27 -20.50
CA ARG A 397 6.22 5.11 -19.40
C ARG A 397 6.73 4.27 -18.22
N SER A 398 6.10 3.12 -17.97
CA SER A 398 6.47 2.25 -16.86
C SER A 398 7.65 1.30 -17.17
N ILE A 399 8.12 1.20 -18.42
CA ILE A 399 9.25 0.32 -18.79
C ILE A 399 10.46 0.54 -17.89
N GLY A 400 10.81 1.81 -17.66
CA GLY A 400 11.98 2.20 -16.87
C GLY A 400 11.74 2.34 -15.36
N ARG A 401 10.56 2.02 -14.84
CA ARG A 401 10.29 2.05 -13.39
C ARG A 401 10.73 0.72 -12.78
N ILE A 402 11.99 0.63 -12.36
CA ILE A 402 12.64 -0.62 -11.95
C ILE A 402 13.37 -0.42 -10.65
N GLY A 403 13.04 -1.21 -9.64
CA GLY A 403 13.59 -1.01 -8.30
C GLY A 403 13.39 0.43 -7.83
N HIS A 404 14.47 1.10 -7.45
CA HIS A 404 14.45 2.51 -7.01
C HIS A 404 14.63 3.53 -8.15
N LEU A 405 14.70 3.06 -9.40
CA LEU A 405 15.03 3.89 -10.55
C LEU A 405 13.79 4.25 -11.35
N ASN A 406 13.78 5.48 -11.87
CA ASN A 406 12.71 6.01 -12.70
C ASN A 406 13.26 6.41 -14.07
N GLY A 407 12.91 5.61 -15.09
CA GLY A 407 13.25 5.86 -16.48
C GLY A 407 14.35 4.95 -17.01
N VAL A 408 14.29 4.66 -18.31
CA VAL A 408 15.21 3.74 -18.99
C VAL A 408 16.65 4.24 -18.94
N SER A 409 16.84 5.57 -18.99
CA SER A 409 18.16 6.19 -18.86
C SER A 409 18.80 5.91 -17.49
N ALA A 410 18.03 6.08 -16.40
CA ALA A 410 18.51 5.81 -15.04
C ALA A 410 18.89 4.34 -14.85
N VAL A 411 18.08 3.40 -15.38
CA VAL A 411 18.42 1.96 -15.38
C VAL A 411 19.71 1.70 -16.15
N THR A 412 19.86 2.31 -17.33
CA THR A 412 21.04 2.15 -18.18
C THR A 412 22.30 2.66 -17.49
N GLN A 413 22.24 3.85 -16.88
CA GLN A 413 23.35 4.44 -16.14
C GLN A 413 23.74 3.58 -14.93
N PHE A 414 22.76 3.12 -14.15
CA PHE A 414 22.99 2.24 -13.01
C PHE A 414 23.70 0.94 -13.43
N VAL A 415 23.22 0.29 -14.50
CA VAL A 415 23.83 -0.94 -15.00
C VAL A 415 25.25 -0.70 -15.51
N ARG A 416 25.50 0.39 -16.25
CA ARG A 416 26.82 0.72 -16.80
C ARG A 416 27.85 1.08 -15.73
N ALA A 417 27.41 1.73 -14.65
CA ALA A 417 28.25 2.09 -13.52
C ALA A 417 28.58 0.90 -12.59
N SER A 418 27.83 -0.19 -12.68
CA SER A 418 28.05 -1.36 -11.83
C SER A 418 29.32 -2.15 -12.18
N SER A 419 30.03 -2.62 -11.15
CA SER A 419 31.11 -3.61 -11.29
C SER A 419 30.62 -4.95 -11.87
N SER A 420 29.32 -5.25 -11.78
CA SER A 420 28.68 -6.45 -12.34
C SER A 420 28.09 -6.24 -13.74
N ARG A 421 28.41 -5.13 -14.43
CA ARG A 421 27.85 -4.76 -15.75
C ARG A 421 27.93 -5.85 -16.82
N HIS A 422 29.00 -6.65 -16.82
CA HIS A 422 29.21 -7.72 -17.82
C HIS A 422 28.09 -8.78 -17.78
N ARG A 423 27.55 -9.07 -16.59
CA ARG A 423 26.45 -10.04 -16.41
C ARG A 423 25.13 -9.49 -16.93
N ALA A 424 24.93 -8.18 -16.80
CA ALA A 424 23.71 -7.48 -17.15
C ALA A 424 23.66 -7.02 -18.62
N ALA A 425 24.80 -6.98 -19.31
CA ALA A 425 24.94 -6.36 -20.64
C ALA A 425 23.97 -6.93 -21.68
N ALA A 426 23.86 -8.26 -21.78
CA ALA A 426 22.97 -8.91 -22.75
C ALA A 426 21.47 -8.63 -22.46
N ALA A 427 21.08 -8.61 -21.18
CA ALA A 427 19.72 -8.29 -20.77
C ALA A 427 19.40 -6.80 -21.00
N LEU A 428 20.36 -5.90 -20.75
CA LEU A 428 20.23 -4.48 -21.01
C LEU A 428 20.05 -4.21 -22.50
N GLN A 429 20.90 -4.79 -23.35
CA GLN A 429 20.83 -4.62 -24.80
C GLN A 429 19.47 -5.08 -25.35
N ARG A 430 19.01 -6.28 -24.97
CA ARG A 430 17.67 -6.76 -25.33
C ARG A 430 16.58 -5.81 -24.85
N GLY A 431 16.66 -5.38 -23.59
CA GLY A 431 15.70 -4.44 -23.00
C GLY A 431 15.58 -3.12 -23.77
N LEU A 432 16.71 -2.53 -24.18
CA LEU A 432 16.74 -1.30 -24.96
C LEU A 432 16.17 -1.50 -26.38
N GLN A 433 16.53 -2.59 -27.06
CA GLN A 433 15.98 -2.92 -28.38
C GLN A 433 14.46 -3.15 -28.32
N THR A 434 14.00 -3.90 -27.33
CA THR A 434 12.56 -4.16 -27.13
C THR A 434 11.81 -2.89 -26.74
N GLU A 435 12.43 -1.99 -25.95
CA GLU A 435 11.84 -0.69 -25.61
C GLU A 435 11.64 0.19 -26.85
N GLN A 436 12.65 0.28 -27.71
CA GLN A 436 12.57 1.01 -28.97
C GLN A 436 11.46 0.43 -29.86
N ARG A 437 11.36 -0.91 -29.95
CA ARG A 437 10.28 -1.57 -30.70
C ARG A 437 8.91 -1.25 -30.11
N ALA A 438 8.76 -1.23 -28.78
CA ALA A 438 7.51 -0.89 -28.14
C ALA A 438 7.08 0.55 -28.46
N ARG A 439 8.03 1.51 -28.50
CA ARG A 439 7.77 2.89 -28.94
C ARG A 439 7.35 2.98 -30.40
N GLN A 440 7.98 2.23 -31.29
CA GLN A 440 7.58 2.16 -32.70
C GLN A 440 6.16 1.62 -32.86
N LEU A 441 5.80 0.58 -32.10
CA LEU A 441 4.44 0.01 -32.11
C LEU A 441 3.41 1.02 -31.60
N LEU A 442 3.73 1.79 -30.56
CA LEU A 442 2.88 2.88 -30.08
C LEU A 442 2.69 3.96 -31.16
N ALA A 443 3.77 4.41 -31.80
CA ALA A 443 3.72 5.40 -32.88
C ALA A 443 2.91 4.90 -34.08
N GLY A 444 3.02 3.61 -34.42
CA GLY A 444 2.22 2.94 -35.44
C GLY A 444 0.80 2.57 -35.01
N ARG A 445 0.32 3.03 -33.85
CA ARG A 445 -1.01 2.75 -33.29
C ARG A 445 -1.33 1.25 -33.11
N GLN A 446 -0.31 0.40 -33.02
CA GLN A 446 -0.43 -1.04 -32.72
C GLN A 446 -0.43 -1.27 -31.21
N TYR A 447 -1.45 -0.74 -30.54
CA TYR A 447 -1.48 -0.62 -29.08
C TYR A 447 -1.41 -1.96 -28.32
N PRO A 448 -2.13 -3.03 -28.68
CA PRO A 448 -2.01 -4.31 -27.97
C PRO A 448 -0.59 -4.88 -28.02
N GLN A 449 0.04 -4.83 -29.20
CA GLN A 449 1.42 -5.26 -29.39
C GLN A 449 2.39 -4.35 -28.63
N ALA A 450 2.14 -3.04 -28.58
CA ALA A 450 2.94 -2.09 -27.81
C ALA A 450 2.92 -2.41 -26.31
N VAL A 451 1.76 -2.73 -25.73
CA VAL A 451 1.62 -3.15 -24.32
C VAL A 451 2.41 -4.42 -24.04
N GLN A 452 2.24 -5.45 -24.88
CA GLN A 452 2.95 -6.73 -24.73
C GLN A 452 4.47 -6.56 -24.84
N THR A 453 4.92 -5.79 -25.84
CA THR A 453 6.35 -5.53 -26.09
C THR A 453 6.94 -4.67 -24.96
N ALA A 454 6.21 -3.68 -24.45
CA ALA A 454 6.63 -2.86 -23.31
C ALA A 454 6.86 -3.72 -22.05
N ARG A 455 5.99 -4.70 -21.79
CA ARG A 455 6.18 -5.66 -20.69
C ARG A 455 7.46 -6.48 -20.87
N GLN A 456 7.72 -6.99 -22.08
CA GLN A 456 8.94 -7.73 -22.39
C GLN A 456 10.19 -6.86 -22.18
N ALA A 457 10.16 -5.61 -22.65
CA ALA A 457 11.23 -4.64 -22.43
C ALA A 457 11.47 -4.43 -20.93
N ARG A 458 10.40 -4.19 -20.15
CA ARG A 458 10.48 -4.04 -18.70
C ARG A 458 11.11 -5.27 -18.03
N GLN A 459 10.70 -6.48 -18.44
CA GLN A 459 11.25 -7.72 -17.89
C GLN A 459 12.75 -7.86 -18.18
N HIS A 460 13.19 -7.56 -19.40
CA HIS A 460 14.61 -7.58 -19.76
C HIS A 460 15.44 -6.55 -18.98
N LEU A 461 14.93 -5.32 -18.87
CA LEU A 461 15.59 -4.27 -18.09
C LEU A 461 15.59 -4.58 -16.59
N MET A 462 14.55 -5.24 -16.06
CA MET A 462 14.50 -5.70 -14.68
C MET A 462 15.56 -6.78 -14.43
N THR A 463 15.69 -7.75 -15.34
CA THR A 463 16.77 -8.74 -15.28
C THR A 463 18.14 -8.08 -15.31
N ALA A 464 18.36 -7.09 -16.18
CA ALA A 464 19.61 -6.33 -16.22
C ALA A 464 19.90 -5.60 -14.91
N TYR A 465 18.90 -4.90 -14.35
CA TYR A 465 19.00 -4.24 -13.05
C TYR A 465 19.39 -5.22 -11.94
N LEU A 466 18.66 -6.32 -11.80
CA LEU A 466 18.90 -7.33 -10.77
C LEU A 466 20.32 -7.94 -10.88
N GLN A 467 20.77 -8.25 -12.10
CA GLN A 467 22.11 -8.79 -12.35
C GLN A 467 23.24 -7.77 -12.10
N ALA A 468 22.94 -6.48 -12.26
CA ALA A 468 23.88 -5.40 -12.03
C ALA A 468 24.03 -5.05 -10.53
N VAL A 469 23.12 -5.45 -9.64
CA VAL A 469 23.31 -5.18 -8.21
C VAL A 469 24.47 -6.02 -7.67
N PRO A 470 25.54 -5.40 -7.13
CA PRO A 470 26.68 -6.15 -6.60
C PRO A 470 26.30 -6.89 -5.31
N SER A 471 27.02 -7.99 -5.06
CA SER A 471 26.92 -8.74 -3.80
C SER A 471 28.04 -8.32 -2.86
N ARG A 472 27.70 -7.98 -1.61
CA ARG A 472 28.68 -7.57 -0.59
C ARG A 472 29.22 -8.80 0.14
N PRO A 473 30.53 -8.93 0.39
CA PRO A 473 31.11 -10.06 1.13
C PRO A 473 30.84 -9.99 2.65
N VAL A 474 30.46 -8.82 3.16
CA VAL A 474 30.16 -8.58 4.57
C VAL A 474 28.80 -7.91 4.62
N GLU A 475 27.78 -8.64 5.04
CA GLU A 475 26.40 -8.18 5.03
C GLU A 475 25.50 -9.09 5.84
N GLY A 476 24.66 -8.52 6.70
CA GLY A 476 23.56 -9.24 7.34
C GLY A 476 22.41 -9.44 6.35
N ARG A 477 22.02 -10.69 6.07
CA ARG A 477 20.99 -11.02 5.09
C ARG A 477 19.98 -11.95 5.74
N ALA A 478 18.91 -11.35 6.26
CA ALA A 478 17.95 -12.06 7.10
C ALA A 478 16.55 -12.14 6.47
N PHE A 479 15.84 -13.20 6.83
CA PHE A 479 14.40 -13.31 6.66
C PHE A 479 13.73 -13.50 8.02
N TRP A 480 12.68 -12.74 8.29
CA TRP A 480 11.71 -13.12 9.32
C TRP A 480 10.80 -14.22 8.77
N ASN A 481 10.47 -15.21 9.61
CA ASN A 481 9.49 -16.24 9.30
C ASN A 481 8.40 -16.28 10.39
N HIS A 482 7.29 -15.59 10.14
CA HIS A 482 6.21 -15.44 11.12
C HIS A 482 5.48 -16.74 11.49
N SER A 483 5.42 -17.70 10.55
CA SER A 483 4.77 -19.00 10.80
C SER A 483 5.57 -19.89 11.76
N GLY A 484 6.88 -19.68 11.86
CA GLY A 484 7.79 -20.51 12.64
C GLY A 484 8.00 -21.91 12.06
N THR A 485 7.71 -22.11 10.78
CA THR A 485 7.72 -23.43 10.10
C THR A 485 8.50 -23.45 8.78
N GLY A 486 9.24 -22.37 8.49
CA GLY A 486 9.96 -22.22 7.22
C GLY A 486 9.03 -21.93 6.05
N ILE A 487 9.51 -22.19 4.82
CA ILE A 487 8.73 -22.07 3.58
C ILE A 487 7.78 -23.27 3.45
N TYR A 488 8.21 -24.44 3.94
CA TYR A 488 7.54 -25.72 3.82
C TYR A 488 7.34 -26.32 5.22
N PRO A 489 6.13 -26.24 5.81
CA PRO A 489 5.88 -26.81 7.12
C PRO A 489 6.30 -28.29 7.21
N GLY A 490 7.13 -28.62 8.19
CA GLY A 490 7.72 -29.95 8.37
C GLY A 490 8.98 -30.24 7.54
N ASP A 491 9.45 -29.31 6.70
CA ASP A 491 10.64 -29.48 5.86
C ASP A 491 11.57 -28.24 5.93
N TRP A 492 12.23 -28.12 7.09
CA TRP A 492 13.24 -27.09 7.34
C TRP A 492 14.51 -27.29 6.49
N ASP A 493 14.90 -28.52 6.13
CA ASP A 493 16.10 -28.77 5.30
C ASP A 493 15.92 -28.16 3.91
N ARG A 494 14.76 -28.36 3.27
CA ARG A 494 14.47 -27.70 1.99
C ARG A 494 14.45 -26.18 2.13
N THR A 495 13.82 -25.66 3.19
CA THR A 495 13.81 -24.21 3.46
C THR A 495 15.23 -23.66 3.56
N ALA A 496 16.08 -24.27 4.40
CA ALA A 496 17.45 -23.83 4.61
C ALA A 496 18.31 -23.94 3.33
N ARG A 497 18.15 -25.03 2.56
CA ARG A 497 18.83 -25.20 1.28
C ARG A 497 18.49 -24.09 0.28
N GLU A 498 17.21 -23.74 0.16
CA GLU A 498 16.76 -22.68 -0.76
C GLU A 498 17.23 -21.30 -0.31
N LEU A 499 17.19 -21.00 0.99
CA LEU A 499 17.74 -19.77 1.57
C LEU A 499 19.25 -19.65 1.32
N ALA A 500 20.02 -20.70 1.59
CA ALA A 500 21.47 -20.72 1.40
C ALA A 500 21.84 -20.58 -0.09
N ALA A 501 21.09 -21.23 -0.99
CA ALA A 501 21.26 -21.09 -2.44
C ALA A 501 20.96 -19.67 -2.96
N ALA A 502 20.19 -18.89 -2.20
CA ALA A 502 19.94 -17.46 -2.44
C ALA A 502 20.89 -16.55 -1.64
N GLY A 503 21.89 -17.10 -0.95
CA GLY A 503 22.91 -16.33 -0.22
C GLY A 503 22.41 -15.62 1.04
N ILE A 504 21.28 -16.07 1.60
CA ILE A 504 20.81 -15.68 2.93
C ILE A 504 21.67 -16.36 3.98
N ASN A 505 22.01 -15.63 5.04
CA ASN A 505 22.89 -16.11 6.11
C ASN A 505 22.23 -16.08 7.50
N MET A 506 21.00 -15.57 7.61
CA MET A 506 20.23 -15.59 8.84
C MET A 506 18.75 -15.87 8.58
N VAL A 507 18.14 -16.63 9.47
CA VAL A 507 16.68 -16.75 9.59
C VAL A 507 16.25 -16.38 11.00
N ILE A 508 15.12 -15.66 11.08
CA ILE A 508 14.55 -15.16 12.32
C ILE A 508 13.13 -15.75 12.46
N PRO A 509 12.98 -17.04 12.85
CA PRO A 509 11.68 -17.71 12.95
C PRO A 509 10.96 -17.37 14.25
N ASN A 510 9.64 -17.12 14.15
CA ASN A 510 8.76 -16.92 15.30
C ASN A 510 8.47 -18.25 15.98
N LEU A 511 9.18 -18.57 17.07
CA LEU A 511 9.07 -19.88 17.71
C LEU A 511 8.40 -19.83 19.09
N LEU A 512 8.08 -18.63 19.58
CA LEU A 512 7.32 -18.44 20.80
C LEU A 512 6.62 -17.08 20.86
N TRP A 513 5.48 -17.09 21.53
CA TRP A 513 4.66 -15.91 21.82
C TRP A 513 4.59 -15.70 23.34
N ALA A 514 3.84 -14.69 23.79
CA ALA A 514 3.66 -14.43 25.22
C ALA A 514 2.94 -15.58 25.96
N GLY A 515 2.15 -16.40 25.25
CA GLY A 515 1.34 -17.45 25.86
C GLY A 515 1.37 -18.79 25.12
N ARG A 516 2.38 -19.03 24.27
CA ARG A 516 2.58 -20.33 23.61
C ARG A 516 3.99 -20.51 23.05
N ALA A 517 4.44 -21.74 22.92
CA ALA A 517 5.73 -22.13 22.32
C ALA A 517 5.55 -23.14 21.18
N HIS A 518 6.42 -23.09 20.15
CA HIS A 518 6.47 -24.06 19.04
C HIS A 518 7.49 -25.19 19.31
N TYR A 519 7.82 -25.40 20.58
CA TYR A 519 8.79 -26.36 21.09
C TYR A 519 8.28 -26.89 22.46
N PRO A 520 8.87 -27.96 23.03
CA PRO A 520 8.47 -28.50 24.32
C PRO A 520 8.95 -27.60 25.47
N SER A 521 8.27 -26.47 25.66
CA SER A 521 8.52 -25.51 26.74
C SER A 521 7.99 -26.00 28.09
N ASP A 522 8.75 -25.72 29.15
CA ASP A 522 8.35 -25.90 30.56
C ASP A 522 7.71 -24.63 31.13
N VAL A 523 7.89 -23.48 30.44
CA VAL A 523 7.40 -22.16 30.87
C VAL A 523 6.07 -21.80 30.21
N LEU A 524 5.89 -22.17 28.94
CA LEU A 524 4.74 -21.77 28.11
C LEU A 524 3.93 -22.97 27.62
N PRO A 525 2.61 -22.81 27.43
CA PRO A 525 1.80 -23.84 26.77
C PRO A 525 2.32 -24.18 25.36
N ARG A 526 2.23 -25.45 24.98
CA ARG A 526 2.62 -25.91 23.63
C ARG A 526 1.58 -25.48 22.60
N SER A 527 2.02 -25.03 21.43
CA SER A 527 1.14 -24.60 20.35
C SER A 527 0.59 -25.76 19.52
N LYS A 528 -0.42 -25.48 18.69
CA LYS A 528 -0.86 -26.41 17.64
C LYS A 528 0.26 -26.74 16.64
N THR A 529 1.10 -25.77 16.30
CA THR A 529 2.28 -25.98 15.44
C THR A 529 3.20 -27.05 16.01
N PHE A 530 3.45 -27.03 17.33
CA PHE A 530 4.24 -28.07 17.99
C PHE A 530 3.53 -29.43 17.93
N GLN A 531 2.22 -29.47 18.18
CA GLN A 531 1.44 -30.71 18.13
C GLN A 531 1.47 -31.35 16.74
N GLU A 532 1.45 -30.54 15.68
CA GLU A 532 1.37 -31.00 14.29
C GLU A 532 2.74 -31.30 13.68
N TYR A 533 3.75 -30.46 13.96
CA TYR A 533 5.06 -30.52 13.30
C TYR A 533 6.22 -30.81 14.25
N GLY A 534 5.99 -30.99 15.55
CA GLY A 534 7.03 -31.23 16.55
C GLY A 534 7.86 -29.98 16.89
N ASP A 535 9.02 -30.21 17.50
CA ASP A 535 9.92 -29.14 17.99
C ASP A 535 10.54 -28.34 16.83
N GLN A 536 10.06 -27.11 16.65
CA GLN A 536 10.50 -26.23 15.57
C GLN A 536 11.86 -25.57 15.85
N ILE A 537 12.29 -25.42 17.11
CA ILE A 537 13.64 -24.88 17.40
C ILE A 537 14.67 -25.92 16.98
N ALA A 538 14.54 -27.16 17.46
CA ALA A 538 15.49 -28.23 17.12
C ALA A 538 15.59 -28.47 15.60
N GLN A 539 14.45 -28.51 14.90
CA GLN A 539 14.41 -28.72 13.45
C GLN A 539 15.04 -27.57 12.66
N SER A 540 14.74 -26.31 13.03
CA SER A 540 15.31 -25.16 12.33
C SER A 540 16.83 -25.05 12.50
N ILE A 541 17.35 -25.32 13.70
CA ILE A 541 18.80 -25.36 13.99
C ILE A 541 19.47 -26.44 13.13
N ALA A 542 19.01 -27.69 13.24
CA ALA A 542 19.61 -28.84 12.55
C ALA A 542 19.69 -28.62 11.03
N ALA A 543 18.63 -28.03 10.45
CA ALA A 543 18.61 -27.69 9.03
C ALA A 543 19.49 -26.49 8.69
N CYS A 544 19.35 -25.36 9.39
CA CYS A 544 20.00 -24.11 9.01
C CYS A 544 21.52 -24.16 9.21
N HIS A 545 22.00 -24.76 10.30
CA HIS A 545 23.42 -24.88 10.59
C HIS A 545 24.16 -25.73 9.54
N LYS A 546 23.53 -26.79 9.02
CA LYS A 546 24.07 -27.61 7.91
C LYS A 546 24.42 -26.78 6.68
N TYR A 547 23.69 -25.69 6.44
CA TYR A 547 23.92 -24.80 5.30
C TYR A 547 24.59 -23.47 5.69
N GLY A 548 25.03 -23.31 6.94
CA GLY A 548 25.72 -22.11 7.43
C GLY A 548 24.81 -20.89 7.60
N ILE A 549 23.53 -21.11 7.91
CA ILE A 549 22.53 -20.07 8.21
C ILE A 549 22.36 -19.99 9.73
N GLU A 550 22.42 -18.78 10.28
CA GLU A 550 22.12 -18.53 11.69
C GLU A 550 20.63 -18.61 11.99
N VAL A 551 20.30 -19.12 13.17
CA VAL A 551 18.94 -19.16 13.71
C VAL A 551 18.84 -18.21 14.90
N HIS A 552 18.11 -17.09 14.70
CA HIS A 552 17.79 -16.14 15.75
C HIS A 552 16.35 -16.32 16.17
N VAL A 553 16.10 -16.87 17.35
CA VAL A 553 14.75 -17.21 17.79
C VAL A 553 13.96 -15.94 18.08
N TRP A 554 12.92 -15.70 17.28
CA TRP A 554 12.01 -14.59 17.46
C TRP A 554 10.92 -14.94 18.47
N LYS A 555 10.81 -14.07 19.48
CA LYS A 555 9.71 -14.04 20.42
C LYS A 555 8.77 -12.87 20.17
N VAL A 556 7.48 -13.16 20.03
CA VAL A 556 6.43 -12.15 20.17
C VAL A 556 6.18 -11.91 21.65
N ASN A 557 6.68 -10.80 22.19
CA ASN A 557 6.49 -10.40 23.58
C ASN A 557 5.09 -9.82 23.82
N HIS A 558 4.55 -10.04 25.01
CA HIS A 558 3.30 -9.53 25.57
C HIS A 558 1.99 -9.90 24.84
N ASN A 559 1.96 -10.08 23.52
CA ASN A 559 0.75 -10.40 22.76
C ASN A 559 0.36 -11.89 22.88
N LEU A 560 -0.87 -12.17 23.35
CA LEU A 560 -1.39 -13.51 23.62
C LEU A 560 -2.14 -14.14 22.43
N SER A 561 -1.93 -13.64 21.21
CA SER A 561 -2.59 -14.17 20.02
C SER A 561 -2.33 -15.67 19.84
N GLY A 562 -3.43 -16.42 19.81
CA GLY A 562 -3.41 -17.87 19.64
C GLY A 562 -2.94 -18.67 20.85
N ALA A 563 -2.80 -18.06 22.03
CA ALA A 563 -2.62 -18.77 23.30
C ALA A 563 -3.91 -19.57 23.65
N PRO A 564 -3.80 -20.66 24.44
CA PRO A 564 -4.97 -21.40 24.94
C PRO A 564 -5.93 -20.51 25.72
N LYS A 565 -7.23 -20.73 25.57
CA LYS A 565 -8.25 -19.86 26.19
C LYS A 565 -8.13 -19.89 27.72
N GLU A 566 -7.93 -21.07 28.28
CA GLU A 566 -7.83 -21.34 29.71
C GLU A 566 -6.65 -20.56 30.32
N PHE A 567 -5.52 -20.52 29.60
CA PHE A 567 -4.34 -19.74 30.00
C PHE A 567 -4.64 -18.24 30.02
N VAL A 568 -5.33 -17.73 29.00
CA VAL A 568 -5.73 -16.30 28.95
C VAL A 568 -6.74 -15.95 30.05
N GLU A 569 -7.70 -16.82 30.34
CA GLU A 569 -8.66 -16.62 31.44
C GLU A 569 -7.97 -16.62 32.82
N GLN A 570 -6.98 -17.49 33.03
CA GLN A 570 -6.16 -17.47 34.24
C GLN A 570 -5.44 -16.12 34.40
N LEU A 571 -4.74 -15.65 33.36
CA LEU A 571 -4.06 -14.36 33.38
C LEU A 571 -5.02 -13.19 33.65
N ARG A 572 -6.25 -13.27 33.13
CA ARG A 572 -7.29 -12.26 33.40
C ARG A 572 -7.69 -12.24 34.86
N ARG A 573 -8.00 -13.40 35.46
CA ARG A 573 -8.34 -13.53 36.88
C ARG A 573 -7.23 -13.05 37.80
N GLU A 574 -5.98 -13.24 37.41
CA GLU A 574 -4.79 -12.79 38.14
C GLU A 574 -4.47 -11.29 37.95
N GLY A 575 -5.26 -10.53 37.17
CA GLY A 575 -5.00 -9.11 36.93
C GLY A 575 -3.72 -8.84 36.13
N ARG A 576 -3.27 -9.81 35.32
CA ARG A 576 -2.00 -9.78 34.58
C ARG A 576 -2.12 -9.19 33.18
N LEU A 577 -3.32 -8.84 32.74
CA LEU A 577 -3.57 -8.32 31.39
C LEU A 577 -3.52 -6.80 31.34
N GLN A 578 -3.26 -6.25 30.15
CA GLN A 578 -3.33 -4.82 29.91
C GLN A 578 -4.77 -4.34 29.91
N VAL A 579 -4.99 -3.18 30.51
CA VAL A 579 -6.27 -2.48 30.52
C VAL A 579 -6.11 -1.17 29.77
N GLY A 580 -7.00 -0.87 28.84
CA GLY A 580 -7.01 0.39 28.11
C GLY A 580 -7.57 1.53 28.97
N ARG A 581 -7.40 2.78 28.54
CA ARG A 581 -7.92 3.97 29.27
C ARG A 581 -9.41 3.88 29.62
N THR A 582 -10.21 3.21 28.79
CA THR A 582 -11.67 3.03 29.00
C THR A 582 -12.03 1.89 29.96
N GLY A 583 -11.05 1.26 30.60
CA GLY A 583 -11.27 0.12 31.49
C GLY A 583 -11.39 -1.24 30.77
N LYS A 584 -11.37 -1.26 29.44
CA LYS A 584 -11.44 -2.50 28.66
C LYS A 584 -10.16 -3.32 28.82
N THR A 585 -10.29 -4.61 29.09
CA THR A 585 -9.14 -5.54 29.14
C THR A 585 -8.77 -6.01 27.73
N HIS A 586 -7.48 -6.12 27.46
CA HIS A 586 -6.92 -6.59 26.20
C HIS A 586 -6.04 -7.83 26.42
N ASN A 587 -6.04 -8.76 25.46
CA ASN A 587 -5.27 -10.02 25.53
C ASN A 587 -3.77 -9.78 25.28
N TRP A 588 -3.17 -8.94 26.12
CA TRP A 588 -1.76 -8.60 26.17
C TRP A 588 -1.32 -8.61 27.62
N LEU A 589 -0.11 -9.11 27.90
CA LEU A 589 0.47 -9.08 29.24
C LEU A 589 0.81 -7.65 29.65
N CYS A 590 0.48 -7.27 30.88
CA CYS A 590 0.92 -6.02 31.48
C CYS A 590 2.44 -6.06 31.74
N PRO A 591 3.26 -5.21 31.09
CA PRO A 591 4.72 -5.29 31.20
C PRO A 591 5.28 -4.95 32.59
N SER A 592 4.52 -4.17 33.38
CA SER A 592 4.94 -3.80 34.75
C SER A 592 4.66 -4.90 35.77
N HIS A 593 3.83 -5.90 35.44
CA HIS A 593 3.46 -6.95 36.40
C HIS A 593 4.64 -7.91 36.65
N PRO A 594 5.07 -8.14 37.91
CA PRO A 594 6.26 -8.97 38.22
C PRO A 594 6.21 -10.38 37.63
N LYS A 595 5.10 -11.11 37.84
CA LYS A 595 4.91 -12.45 37.24
C LYS A 595 4.94 -12.49 35.71
N ASN A 596 4.62 -11.38 35.03
CA ASN A 596 4.73 -11.31 33.57
C ASN A 596 6.15 -11.02 33.13
N PHE A 597 6.88 -10.19 33.89
CA PHE A 597 8.30 -9.97 33.69
C PHE A 597 9.06 -11.29 33.81
N GLU A 598 8.79 -12.09 34.86
CA GLU A 598 9.36 -13.43 35.04
C GLU A 598 9.00 -14.35 33.88
N LEU A 599 7.71 -14.48 33.52
CA LEU A 599 7.27 -15.32 32.40
C LEU A 599 7.96 -14.97 31.07
N GLU A 600 8.05 -13.68 30.75
CA GLU A 600 8.70 -13.20 29.53
C GLU A 600 10.20 -13.46 29.55
N ARG A 601 10.89 -13.17 30.66
CA ARG A 601 12.31 -13.42 30.83
C ARG A 601 12.62 -14.91 30.76
N ASP A 602 11.93 -15.71 31.56
CA ASP A 602 12.24 -17.12 31.76
C ASP A 602 11.96 -17.93 30.48
N SER A 603 10.91 -17.59 29.73
CA SER A 603 10.65 -18.23 28.42
C SER A 603 11.71 -17.91 27.36
N MET A 604 12.37 -16.75 27.44
CA MET A 604 13.51 -16.43 26.54
C MET A 604 14.79 -17.12 26.98
N LEU A 605 15.08 -17.11 28.29
CA LEU A 605 16.27 -17.77 28.83
C LEU A 605 16.16 -19.31 28.75
N GLU A 606 14.95 -19.88 28.76
CA GLU A 606 14.73 -21.29 28.48
C GLU A 606 15.29 -21.68 27.12
N VAL A 607 15.05 -20.87 26.07
CA VAL A 607 15.59 -21.11 24.73
C VAL A 607 17.12 -21.12 24.76
N VAL A 608 17.72 -20.13 25.42
CA VAL A 608 19.19 -20.01 25.53
C VAL A 608 19.81 -21.20 26.27
N ARG A 609 19.13 -21.73 27.30
CA ARG A 609 19.63 -22.88 28.06
C ARG A 609 19.51 -24.20 27.29
N LYS A 610 18.39 -24.40 26.58
CA LYS A 610 18.04 -25.70 25.99
C LYS A 610 18.56 -25.91 24.57
N TYR A 611 18.79 -24.85 23.80
CA TYR A 611 19.09 -24.97 22.36
C TYR A 611 20.32 -24.17 21.97
N ASP A 612 21.11 -24.71 21.04
CA ASP A 612 22.28 -24.04 20.45
C ASP A 612 21.88 -23.03 19.37
N VAL A 613 21.09 -22.05 19.75
CA VAL A 613 20.67 -20.93 18.88
C VAL A 613 21.78 -19.87 18.79
N ASP A 614 21.88 -19.22 17.63
CA ASP A 614 22.83 -18.13 17.39
C ASP A 614 22.40 -16.82 18.08
N GLY A 615 21.09 -16.63 18.26
CA GLY A 615 20.57 -15.43 18.91
C GLY A 615 19.13 -15.50 19.39
N ILE A 616 18.78 -14.49 20.17
CA ILE A 616 17.41 -14.20 20.62
C ILE A 616 16.98 -12.86 20.03
N HIS A 617 15.77 -12.85 19.45
CA HIS A 617 15.21 -11.70 18.76
C HIS A 617 13.90 -11.25 19.42
N PHE A 618 13.88 -10.04 19.98
CA PHE A 618 12.66 -9.44 20.53
C PHE A 618 11.77 -8.88 19.43
N ASP A 619 10.47 -9.09 19.54
CA ASP A 619 9.46 -8.39 18.76
C ASP A 619 8.22 -8.19 19.64
N TYR A 620 7.36 -7.25 19.29
CA TYR A 620 6.23 -6.84 20.14
C TYR A 620 6.66 -6.48 21.59
N ILE A 621 7.95 -6.20 21.80
CA ILE A 621 8.52 -5.72 23.06
C ILE A 621 8.14 -4.25 23.29
N ARG A 622 6.84 -4.04 23.53
CA ARG A 622 6.15 -2.75 23.50
C ARG A 622 4.71 -2.85 24.03
N TYR A 623 4.05 -1.71 24.12
CA TYR A 623 2.59 -1.62 24.28
C TYR A 623 1.88 -1.65 22.91
N PRO A 624 0.56 -1.98 22.87
CA PRO A 624 -0.24 -1.90 21.64
C PRO A 624 -0.23 -0.50 21.02
N ASN A 625 -0.47 0.53 21.85
CA ASN A 625 -0.54 1.95 21.49
C ASN A 625 -0.43 2.83 22.77
N ASN A 626 -0.71 4.13 22.64
CA ASN A 626 -0.66 5.08 23.74
C ASN A 626 -1.78 4.88 24.77
N ASP A 627 -2.91 4.28 24.37
CA ASP A 627 -4.07 4.01 25.24
C ASP A 627 -3.90 2.81 26.20
N HIS A 628 -2.72 2.17 26.22
CA HIS A 628 -2.44 0.99 27.06
C HIS A 628 -1.06 1.11 27.71
N CYS A 629 -0.80 0.66 28.93
CA CYS A 629 -1.68 -0.01 29.88
C CYS A 629 -2.01 0.94 31.04
N TYR A 630 -3.27 0.96 31.45
CA TYR A 630 -3.81 1.79 32.53
C TYR A 630 -4.54 0.95 33.59
N CYS A 631 -4.10 -0.28 33.86
CA CYS A 631 -4.64 -1.11 34.93
C CYS A 631 -4.25 -0.60 36.32
N ASP A 632 -5.02 -0.95 37.35
CA ASP A 632 -4.75 -0.56 38.75
C ASP A 632 -3.36 -0.98 39.24
N GLY A 633 -2.86 -2.12 38.73
CA GLY A 633 -1.51 -2.57 39.01
C GLY A 633 -0.44 -1.60 38.49
N CYS A 634 -0.65 -1.00 37.31
CA CYS A 634 0.26 0.02 36.79
C CYS A 634 0.23 1.28 37.66
N ARG A 635 -0.95 1.73 38.09
CA ARG A 635 -1.07 2.88 39.00
C ARG A 635 -0.24 2.68 40.26
N LYS A 636 -0.49 1.59 40.98
CA LYS A 636 0.18 1.28 42.24
C LYS A 636 1.71 1.24 42.09
N ARG A 637 2.20 0.61 41.03
CA ARG A 637 3.65 0.52 40.76
C ARG A 637 4.25 1.86 40.32
N PHE A 638 3.55 2.63 39.50
CA PHE A 638 3.99 3.96 39.12
C PHE A 638 4.07 4.89 40.34
N GLU A 639 3.05 4.92 41.20
CA GLU A 639 3.04 5.71 42.44
C GLU A 639 4.20 5.29 43.37
N ALA A 640 4.42 3.99 43.54
CA ALA A 640 5.49 3.46 44.38
C ALA A 640 6.90 3.73 43.83
N GLU A 641 7.13 3.51 42.53
CA GLU A 641 8.46 3.65 41.91
C GLU A 641 8.86 5.11 41.69
N THR A 642 7.89 6.03 41.58
CA THR A 642 8.16 7.45 41.28
C THR A 642 7.88 8.39 42.44
N GLY A 643 7.33 7.90 43.56
CA GLY A 643 6.91 8.69 44.72
C GLY A 643 5.78 9.69 44.40
N THR A 644 5.09 9.55 43.26
CA THR A 644 4.11 10.53 42.78
C THR A 644 2.71 9.97 42.91
N ARG A 645 1.88 10.54 43.79
CA ARG A 645 0.47 10.15 43.94
C ARG A 645 -0.33 10.60 42.73
N VAL A 646 -1.13 9.71 42.14
CA VAL A 646 -2.04 10.05 41.04
C VAL A 646 -3.43 10.31 41.61
N ALA A 647 -3.91 11.54 41.45
CA ALA A 647 -5.23 11.95 41.95
C ALA A 647 -6.35 11.40 41.05
N ARG A 648 -6.26 11.63 39.73
CA ARG A 648 -7.25 11.19 38.74
C ARG A 648 -6.63 10.17 37.79
N TRP A 649 -6.82 8.90 38.09
CA TRP A 649 -6.37 7.80 37.23
C TRP A 649 -7.48 7.41 36.23
N PRO A 650 -7.17 7.17 34.95
CA PRO A 650 -5.86 7.30 34.28
C PRO A 650 -5.56 8.68 33.70
N ASP A 651 -6.51 9.62 33.74
CA ASP A 651 -6.47 10.88 32.96
C ASP A 651 -5.23 11.73 33.24
N ASP A 652 -4.82 11.89 34.51
CA ASP A 652 -3.62 12.66 34.86
C ASP A 652 -2.35 12.08 34.20
N CYS A 653 -2.32 10.77 33.90
CA CYS A 653 -1.22 10.06 33.24
C CYS A 653 -1.41 9.86 31.72
N TYR A 654 -2.58 10.19 31.17
CA TYR A 654 -2.89 10.02 29.74
C TYR A 654 -2.82 11.33 28.96
N ASP A 655 -3.36 12.42 29.49
CA ASP A 655 -3.30 13.75 28.89
C ASP A 655 -3.16 14.88 29.91
N GLY A 656 -3.12 14.54 31.21
CA GLY A 656 -2.90 15.49 32.29
C GLY A 656 -1.43 15.68 32.71
N PRO A 657 -1.19 16.25 33.91
CA PRO A 657 0.14 16.74 34.32
C PRO A 657 1.23 15.67 34.47
N LEU A 658 0.86 14.40 34.63
CA LEU A 658 1.80 13.28 34.83
C LEU A 658 2.06 12.50 33.53
N HIS A 659 1.48 12.94 32.43
CA HIS A 659 1.54 12.29 31.12
C HIS A 659 2.96 11.88 30.69
N ASP A 660 3.91 12.83 30.66
CA ASP A 660 5.27 12.54 30.18
C ASP A 660 6.02 11.63 31.16
N ARG A 661 5.84 11.83 32.48
CA ARG A 661 6.45 10.97 33.51
C ARG A 661 5.94 9.52 33.41
N TYR A 662 4.64 9.35 33.14
CA TYR A 662 4.07 8.02 32.96
C TYR A 662 4.53 7.36 31.66
N ARG A 663 4.67 8.11 30.56
CA ARG A 663 5.27 7.62 29.31
C ARG A 663 6.71 7.14 29.50
N ASP A 664 7.51 7.90 30.24
CA ASP A 664 8.89 7.55 30.56
C ASP A 664 8.95 6.27 31.39
N TRP A 665 8.10 6.18 32.43
CA TRP A 665 7.98 4.98 33.24
C TRP A 665 7.57 3.76 32.41
N ARG A 666 6.61 3.89 31.49
CA ARG A 666 6.23 2.82 30.55
C ARG A 666 7.43 2.35 29.71
N CYS A 667 8.25 3.27 29.21
CA CYS A 667 9.48 2.91 28.48
C CYS A 667 10.47 2.14 29.36
N GLN A 668 10.59 2.51 30.64
CA GLN A 668 11.44 1.81 31.60
C GLN A 668 10.97 0.38 31.85
N GLN A 669 9.65 0.13 31.92
CA GLN A 669 9.12 -1.22 32.11
C GLN A 669 9.50 -2.17 30.96
N ILE A 670 9.44 -1.68 29.71
CA ILE A 670 9.89 -2.43 28.54
C ILE A 670 11.41 -2.61 28.57
N THR A 671 12.16 -1.53 28.82
CA THR A 671 13.63 -1.54 28.87
C THR A 671 14.16 -2.49 29.93
N ARG A 672 13.49 -2.61 31.08
CA ARG A 672 13.85 -3.52 32.17
C ARG A 672 13.91 -4.97 31.69
N LEU A 673 12.94 -5.40 30.88
CA LEU A 673 12.89 -6.76 30.33
C LEU A 673 14.03 -7.01 29.33
N VAL A 674 14.24 -6.06 28.41
CA VAL A 674 15.34 -6.13 27.43
C VAL A 674 16.70 -6.23 28.14
N ALA A 675 16.92 -5.38 29.15
CA ALA A 675 18.16 -5.35 29.93
C ALA A 675 18.40 -6.64 30.73
N ALA A 676 17.35 -7.24 31.30
CA ALA A 676 17.46 -8.47 32.08
C ALA A 676 17.82 -9.65 31.17
N VAL A 677 17.03 -9.88 30.12
CA VAL A 677 17.28 -10.96 29.17
C VAL A 677 18.63 -10.82 28.48
N SER A 678 19.02 -9.62 28.06
CA SER A 678 20.33 -9.39 27.42
C SER A 678 21.50 -9.80 28.34
N ARG A 679 21.49 -9.32 29.59
CA ARG A 679 22.55 -9.62 30.57
C ARG A 679 22.56 -11.10 30.97
N GLU A 680 21.39 -11.68 31.24
CA GLU A 680 21.29 -13.07 31.71
C GLU A 680 21.57 -14.07 30.59
N ALA A 681 21.11 -13.82 29.36
CA ALA A 681 21.42 -14.67 28.21
C ALA A 681 22.93 -14.72 27.95
N LYS A 682 23.61 -13.58 27.98
CA LYS A 682 25.07 -13.50 27.81
C LYS A 682 25.86 -14.15 28.95
N LYS A 683 25.30 -14.24 30.17
CA LYS A 683 25.90 -15.05 31.25
C LYS A 683 25.78 -16.55 30.98
N ILE A 684 24.66 -16.99 30.41
CA ILE A 684 24.42 -18.41 30.09
C ILE A 684 25.24 -18.83 28.87
N ARG A 685 25.28 -17.99 27.83
CA ARG A 685 26.03 -18.21 26.60
C ARG A 685 26.69 -16.90 26.14
N PRO A 686 27.98 -16.66 26.45
CA PRO A 686 28.66 -15.39 26.12
C PRO A 686 28.63 -14.98 24.65
N GLY A 687 28.55 -15.95 23.72
CA GLY A 687 28.48 -15.69 22.28
C GLY A 687 27.08 -15.40 21.72
N ILE A 688 26.02 -15.53 22.53
CA ILE A 688 24.64 -15.35 22.04
C ILE A 688 24.41 -13.91 21.57
N LYS A 689 23.77 -13.76 20.40
CA LYS A 689 23.39 -12.44 19.89
C LYS A 689 22.00 -12.04 20.39
N ILE A 690 21.84 -10.78 20.71
CA ILE A 690 20.59 -10.16 21.13
C ILE A 690 20.18 -9.13 20.09
N SER A 691 18.97 -9.24 19.56
CA SER A 691 18.45 -8.30 18.56
C SER A 691 16.98 -7.98 18.77
N ALA A 692 16.47 -6.95 18.10
CA ALA A 692 15.08 -6.56 18.22
C ALA A 692 14.49 -6.03 16.90
N ALA A 693 13.25 -6.43 16.62
CA ALA A 693 12.34 -5.76 15.69
C ALA A 693 11.78 -4.51 16.36
N VAL A 694 12.03 -3.35 15.77
CA VAL A 694 11.66 -2.04 16.35
C VAL A 694 10.87 -1.17 15.38
N PHE A 695 10.08 -0.24 15.89
CA PHE A 695 9.43 0.76 15.05
C PHE A 695 10.46 1.73 14.47
N GLY A 696 10.36 2.00 13.17
CA GLY A 696 11.31 2.87 12.45
C GLY A 696 11.24 4.35 12.83
N HIS A 697 10.08 4.86 13.25
CA HIS A 697 9.89 6.27 13.62
C HIS A 697 10.28 6.54 15.08
N TYR A 698 11.51 7.00 15.30
CA TYR A 698 12.00 7.47 16.60
C TYR A 698 12.10 9.00 16.62
N PRO A 699 11.72 9.69 17.73
CA PRO A 699 11.32 9.16 19.03
C PRO A 699 9.83 8.81 19.15
N GLN A 700 9.04 8.88 18.08
CA GLN A 700 7.59 8.64 18.15
C GLN A 700 7.23 7.26 18.74
N CYS A 701 8.01 6.22 18.49
CA CYS A 701 7.80 4.88 19.07
C CYS A 701 7.94 4.83 20.60
N ARG A 702 8.77 5.71 21.19
CA ARG A 702 8.86 5.89 22.65
C ARG A 702 7.52 6.37 23.20
N ILE A 703 6.93 7.35 22.52
CA ILE A 703 5.66 7.96 22.87
C ILE A 703 4.48 7.01 22.64
N SER A 704 4.41 6.41 21.46
CA SER A 704 3.22 5.68 21.03
C SER A 704 3.16 4.26 21.57
N VAL A 705 4.29 3.61 21.79
CA VAL A 705 4.34 2.18 22.16
C VAL A 705 5.35 1.84 23.26
N GLY A 706 6.02 2.84 23.86
CA GLY A 706 6.98 2.61 24.94
C GLY A 706 8.29 1.95 24.52
N GLN A 707 8.65 2.03 23.23
CA GLN A 707 9.84 1.37 22.69
C GLN A 707 11.00 2.36 22.54
N ASP A 708 11.93 2.36 23.49
CA ASP A 708 13.10 3.26 23.51
C ASP A 708 14.39 2.54 23.06
N TRP A 709 14.39 2.10 21.80
CA TRP A 709 15.47 1.28 21.27
C TRP A 709 16.81 2.01 21.18
N ALA A 710 16.82 3.34 21.04
CA ALA A 710 18.05 4.13 21.07
C ALA A 710 18.76 4.01 22.44
N ALA A 711 17.99 4.02 23.54
CA ALA A 711 18.52 3.79 24.88
C ALA A 711 19.09 2.38 25.05
N TRP A 712 18.45 1.37 24.44
CA TRP A 712 18.93 -0.02 24.50
C TRP A 712 20.28 -0.19 23.80
N ILE A 713 20.45 0.46 22.64
CA ILE A 713 21.72 0.47 21.90
C ILE A 713 22.80 1.19 22.71
N LYS A 714 22.50 2.38 23.26
CA LYS A 714 23.45 3.14 24.09
C LYS A 714 23.90 2.35 25.32
N ALA A 715 23.01 1.55 25.90
CA ALA A 715 23.31 0.70 27.06
C ALA A 715 23.96 -0.65 26.71
N GLY A 716 24.17 -0.96 25.43
CA GLY A 716 24.80 -2.21 24.98
C GLY A 716 23.92 -3.45 25.13
N TYR A 717 22.60 -3.29 25.17
CA TYR A 717 21.68 -4.43 25.34
C TYR A 717 21.43 -5.21 24.03
N LEU A 718 21.68 -4.60 22.88
CA LEU A 718 21.50 -5.22 21.57
C LEU A 718 22.84 -5.35 20.85
N ASP A 719 23.03 -6.45 20.13
CA ASP A 719 24.16 -6.70 19.23
C ASP A 719 23.87 -6.26 17.79
N PHE A 720 22.60 -6.19 17.39
CA PHE A 720 22.12 -5.54 16.16
C PHE A 720 20.64 -5.16 16.28
N VAL A 721 20.16 -4.27 15.42
CA VAL A 721 18.75 -3.81 15.42
C VAL A 721 18.11 -3.91 14.04
N CYS A 722 16.81 -4.26 14.01
CA CYS A 722 16.05 -4.44 12.79
C CYS A 722 14.78 -3.55 12.78
N PRO A 723 14.87 -2.27 12.37
CA PRO A 723 13.69 -1.41 12.24
C PRO A 723 12.69 -1.91 11.19
N MET A 724 11.39 -1.92 11.49
CA MET A 724 10.33 -2.41 10.60
C MET A 724 9.87 -1.33 9.60
N ASP A 725 10.71 -1.03 8.62
CA ASP A 725 10.49 0.06 7.64
C ASP A 725 9.56 -0.34 6.48
N TYR A 726 8.38 -0.86 6.81
CA TYR A 726 7.45 -1.46 5.85
C TYR A 726 6.62 -0.42 5.07
N THR A 727 7.28 0.29 4.15
CA THR A 727 6.68 1.26 3.24
C THR A 727 6.85 0.86 1.78
N GLN A 728 5.93 1.31 0.92
CA GLN A 728 6.03 1.20 -0.54
C GLN A 728 6.82 2.36 -1.17
N SER A 729 7.00 3.47 -0.43
CA SER A 729 7.71 4.67 -0.85
C SER A 729 9.21 4.55 -0.58
N ASP A 730 10.02 4.69 -1.61
CA ASP A 730 11.48 4.71 -1.46
C ASP A 730 11.99 5.95 -0.73
N ALA A 731 11.29 7.08 -0.86
CA ALA A 731 11.64 8.32 -0.19
C ALA A 731 11.41 8.20 1.33
N ASP A 732 10.28 7.59 1.73
CA ASP A 732 9.98 7.36 3.14
C ASP A 732 10.96 6.33 3.72
N PHE A 733 11.23 5.25 2.98
CA PHE A 733 12.21 4.23 3.37
C PHE A 733 13.60 4.86 3.56
N ARG A 734 14.06 5.69 2.62
CA ARG A 734 15.32 6.44 2.73
C ARG A 734 15.33 7.32 3.98
N SER A 735 14.28 8.09 4.21
CA SER A 735 14.18 9.03 5.34
C SER A 735 14.24 8.29 6.68
N LEU A 736 13.56 7.14 6.77
CA LEU A 736 13.61 6.25 7.94
C LEU A 736 15.03 5.76 8.20
N VAL A 737 15.67 5.15 7.21
CA VAL A 737 17.02 4.58 7.35
C VAL A 737 18.06 5.67 7.65
N GLU A 738 17.99 6.83 7.00
CA GLU A 738 18.89 7.97 7.26
C GLU A 738 18.80 8.44 8.73
N ASN A 739 17.59 8.54 9.26
CA ASN A 739 17.39 8.90 10.66
C ASN A 739 17.96 7.84 11.61
N GLN A 740 17.72 6.56 11.31
CA GLN A 740 18.18 5.44 12.14
C GLN A 740 19.72 5.34 12.15
N ILE A 741 20.37 5.49 10.99
CA ILE A 741 21.84 5.52 10.90
C ILE A 741 22.42 6.63 11.78
N LYS A 742 21.82 7.83 11.78
CA LYS A 742 22.23 8.94 12.65
C LYS A 742 22.07 8.62 14.14
N ILE A 743 20.96 7.99 14.53
CA ILE A 743 20.71 7.61 15.94
C ILE A 743 21.71 6.55 16.42
N ILE A 744 21.94 5.53 15.60
CA ILE A 744 22.82 4.41 15.93
C ILE A 744 24.28 4.87 16.01
N ALA A 745 24.68 5.79 15.13
CA ALA A 745 26.01 6.39 15.08
C ALA A 745 27.13 5.33 15.10
N GLY A 746 26.94 4.25 14.32
CA GLY A 746 27.91 3.16 14.17
C GLY A 746 28.13 2.26 15.39
N ARG A 747 27.33 2.37 16.47
CA ARG A 747 27.52 1.58 17.70
C ARG A 747 27.29 0.08 17.50
N ILE A 748 26.30 -0.28 16.70
CA ILE A 748 25.95 -1.67 16.37
C ILE A 748 25.46 -1.76 14.91
N PRO A 749 25.49 -2.94 14.29
CA PRO A 749 24.90 -3.15 12.98
C PRO A 749 23.39 -2.85 12.92
N ILE A 750 22.94 -2.29 11.80
CA ILE A 750 21.53 -2.10 11.47
C ILE A 750 21.11 -2.91 10.25
N TYR A 751 20.00 -3.64 10.37
CA TYR A 751 19.40 -4.41 9.28
C TYR A 751 17.95 -3.95 9.03
N PRO A 752 17.74 -2.84 8.27
CA PRO A 752 16.42 -2.31 7.99
C PRO A 752 15.47 -3.35 7.39
N GLY A 753 14.25 -3.34 7.89
CA GLY A 753 13.18 -4.27 7.56
C GLY A 753 12.49 -3.89 6.25
N VAL A 754 12.63 -4.71 5.22
CA VAL A 754 11.97 -4.55 3.92
C VAL A 754 10.64 -5.30 3.91
N GLY A 755 9.54 -4.57 3.70
CA GLY A 755 8.18 -5.11 3.66
C GLY A 755 7.84 -5.78 2.33
N ALA A 756 8.54 -6.86 1.97
CA ALA A 756 8.43 -7.52 0.66
C ALA A 756 7.01 -8.01 0.32
N PHE A 757 6.16 -8.29 1.33
CA PHE A 757 4.74 -8.61 1.13
C PHE A 757 3.92 -7.49 0.45
N ARG A 758 4.47 -6.27 0.34
CA ARG A 758 3.86 -5.10 -0.33
C ARG A 758 4.60 -4.66 -1.58
N LEU A 759 5.67 -5.37 -1.96
CA LEU A 759 6.63 -4.95 -2.98
C LEU A 759 6.80 -6.03 -4.04
N THR A 760 7.07 -5.61 -5.27
CA THR A 760 7.60 -6.51 -6.30
C THR A 760 9.07 -6.83 -5.99
N PRO A 761 9.62 -7.96 -6.49
CA PRO A 761 11.00 -8.35 -6.20
C PRO A 761 12.04 -7.29 -6.59
N ASP A 762 11.86 -6.56 -7.69
CA ASP A 762 12.76 -5.47 -8.07
C ASP A 762 12.71 -4.29 -7.10
N ARG A 763 11.51 -3.93 -6.59
CA ARG A 763 11.32 -2.87 -5.58
C ARG A 763 11.95 -3.25 -4.25
N MET A 764 11.84 -4.51 -3.81
CA MET A 764 12.55 -5.04 -2.64
C MET A 764 14.08 -4.86 -2.80
N ILE A 765 14.63 -5.23 -3.96
CA ILE A 765 16.05 -5.02 -4.25
C ILE A 765 16.40 -3.52 -4.31
N GLY A 766 15.47 -2.69 -4.80
CA GLY A 766 15.56 -1.22 -4.72
C GLY A 766 15.80 -0.70 -3.31
N GLN A 767 14.98 -1.13 -2.35
CA GLN A 767 15.16 -0.74 -0.94
C GLN A 767 16.47 -1.29 -0.35
N ILE A 768 16.89 -2.50 -0.72
CA ILE A 768 18.22 -3.02 -0.34
C ILE A 768 19.34 -2.12 -0.88
N VAL A 769 19.26 -1.66 -2.13
CA VAL A 769 20.25 -0.73 -2.70
C VAL A 769 20.23 0.62 -1.97
N ILE A 770 19.05 1.12 -1.60
CA ILE A 770 18.93 2.36 -0.79
C ILE A 770 19.60 2.19 0.57
N ALA A 771 19.27 1.14 1.32
CA ALA A 771 19.88 0.86 2.63
C ALA A 771 21.40 0.78 2.53
N ARG A 772 21.90 0.06 1.52
CA ARG A 772 23.34 -0.04 1.20
C ARG A 772 23.99 1.31 0.91
N SER A 773 23.32 2.20 0.17
CA SER A 773 23.81 3.55 -0.15
C SER A 773 23.92 4.46 1.06
N LEU A 774 23.15 4.16 2.12
CA LEU A 774 23.11 4.91 3.37
C LEU A 774 24.06 4.36 4.44
N GLY A 775 24.80 3.30 4.12
CA GLY A 775 25.74 2.67 5.05
C GLY A 775 25.13 1.60 5.96
N ALA A 776 23.92 1.11 5.68
CA ALA A 776 23.38 -0.03 6.44
C ALA A 776 24.23 -1.29 6.26
N ASP A 777 24.37 -2.03 7.34
CA ASP A 777 25.19 -3.24 7.48
C ASP A 777 24.54 -4.50 6.89
N GLY A 778 23.26 -4.40 6.54
CA GLY A 778 22.47 -5.51 6.04
C GLY A 778 21.01 -5.13 5.85
N PHE A 779 20.16 -6.15 5.78
CA PHE A 779 18.72 -6.01 5.63
C PHE A 779 17.99 -7.23 6.20
N THR A 780 16.73 -7.03 6.58
CA THR A 780 15.83 -8.10 7.00
C THR A 780 14.56 -8.07 6.15
N ILE A 781 14.13 -9.19 5.59
CA ILE A 781 12.96 -9.25 4.71
C ILE A 781 11.76 -9.84 5.46
N PHE A 782 10.62 -9.15 5.42
CA PHE A 782 9.34 -9.64 5.92
C PHE A 782 8.35 -9.91 4.77
N ASN A 783 7.72 -11.07 4.62
CA ASN A 783 7.82 -12.30 5.43
C ASN A 783 8.25 -13.49 4.56
N LEU A 784 8.95 -14.46 5.14
CA LEU A 784 9.28 -15.73 4.49
C LEU A 784 8.04 -16.64 4.46
N GLU A 785 7.41 -16.76 3.29
CA GLU A 785 6.20 -17.57 3.08
C GLU A 785 6.21 -18.30 1.73
N PRO A 786 5.54 -19.47 1.61
CA PRO A 786 5.56 -20.29 0.39
C PRO A 786 5.15 -19.55 -0.90
N ASN A 787 4.18 -18.66 -0.84
CA ASN A 787 3.63 -18.01 -2.04
C ASN A 787 4.56 -16.96 -2.66
N SER A 788 5.44 -16.35 -1.86
CA SER A 788 6.33 -15.27 -2.29
C SER A 788 7.80 -15.69 -2.35
N ALA A 789 8.23 -16.69 -1.56
CA ALA A 789 9.64 -17.05 -1.42
C ALA A 789 10.34 -17.31 -2.77
N ALA A 790 9.71 -18.06 -3.68
CA ALA A 790 10.33 -18.41 -4.96
C ALA A 790 10.73 -17.18 -5.80
N SER A 791 9.88 -16.15 -5.87
CA SER A 791 10.18 -14.95 -6.67
C SER A 791 11.19 -14.03 -5.98
N LEU A 792 11.10 -13.89 -4.65
CA LEU A 792 12.04 -13.09 -3.86
C LEU A 792 13.46 -13.68 -3.87
N LEU A 793 13.59 -14.99 -3.61
CA LEU A 793 14.87 -15.69 -3.60
C LEU A 793 15.53 -15.69 -4.98
N SER A 794 14.74 -15.83 -6.05
CA SER A 794 15.24 -15.71 -7.43
C SER A 794 15.84 -14.32 -7.72
N ALA A 795 15.15 -13.25 -7.32
CA ALA A 795 15.62 -11.88 -7.51
C ALA A 795 16.90 -11.57 -6.71
N LEU A 796 16.98 -12.07 -5.47
CA LEU A 796 18.16 -11.97 -4.60
C LEU A 796 19.37 -12.67 -5.24
N LYS A 797 19.19 -13.93 -5.65
CA LYS A 797 20.23 -14.77 -6.27
C LYS A 797 20.76 -14.20 -7.59
N ALA A 798 19.95 -13.44 -8.33
CA ALA A 798 20.35 -12.84 -9.59
C ALA A 798 21.55 -11.89 -9.44
N GLY A 799 21.68 -11.19 -8.31
CA GLY A 799 22.78 -10.25 -8.06
C GLY A 799 23.06 -9.97 -6.60
N ALA A 800 22.16 -9.27 -5.91
CA ALA A 800 22.39 -8.67 -4.59
C ALA A 800 22.99 -9.63 -3.55
N THR A 801 22.64 -10.91 -3.59
CA THR A 801 23.11 -11.93 -2.63
C THR A 801 23.79 -13.13 -3.31
N ARG A 802 24.26 -12.97 -4.55
CA ARG A 802 24.84 -14.06 -5.35
C ARG A 802 26.00 -14.79 -4.66
N THR A 803 26.86 -14.07 -3.95
CA THR A 803 28.02 -14.65 -3.27
C THR A 803 27.74 -14.75 -1.78
N LYS A 804 28.32 -15.74 -1.10
CA LYS A 804 28.24 -15.86 0.37
C LYS A 804 28.75 -14.58 1.03
N ALA A 805 28.18 -14.26 2.19
CA ALA A 805 28.56 -13.12 3.00
C ALA A 805 28.55 -13.46 4.47
N THR A 806 29.41 -12.81 5.24
CA THR A 806 29.47 -12.93 6.70
C THR A 806 28.67 -11.79 7.34
N PRO A 807 27.79 -12.07 8.33
CA PRO A 807 27.10 -11.04 9.09
C PRO A 807 28.09 -10.14 9.85
N PRO A 808 27.93 -8.81 9.81
CA PRO A 808 28.79 -7.86 10.52
C PRO A 808 28.93 -8.09 12.03
N HIS A 809 27.88 -8.57 12.72
CA HIS A 809 27.93 -8.81 14.16
C HIS A 809 28.79 -10.04 14.59
N ARG A 810 29.35 -10.79 13.62
CA ARG A 810 30.33 -11.85 13.91
C ARG A 810 31.77 -11.33 13.99
N ARG A 811 32.01 -10.07 13.59
CA ARG A 811 33.35 -9.48 13.55
C ARG A 811 33.78 -8.90 14.88
#